data_AF-A0A1H3ZYV4-F1
#
_entry.id   AF-A0A1H3ZYV4-F1
#
_cell.length_a   1.000
_cell.length_b   1.000
_cell.length_c   1.000
_cell.angle_alpha   90.00
_cell.angle_beta   90.00
_cell.angle_gamma   90.00
#
_symmetry.space_group_name_H-M   'P 1'
#
loop_
_entity.id
_entity.type
_entity.pdbx_description
1 polymer ?
#
loop_
_entity_poly.entity_id
_entity_poly.type
_entity_poly.pdbx_seq_one_letter_code
_entity_poly.pdbx_strand_id
1 'polypeptide(L)'
;MSQPNYAHLNVLPALKKKVKLFYPLPHNYRFLKTRYLRCFNFLLISLIAITNVKSQSSSANWASELPATLKGEWYHPATGSCTFGFYDRGAVFEGRFWQYDSLQKSKKSIHLYLTSEYGQKAVLECSLSNDKLKLSTSSEKNLPKVSYFRFREQCSIKHNLPAIARPGFSKDTVYFNYYSQNAVGGQISVGVKSLILSIGTNYYLQIQNNGMVHVAIPVKRPTLLEVTLSSTYNKEPVKIMMVPGSEITLLETNGQLHYGGAGSLLALEMQPLFEKQHYGSGLDILSLIKGKLQANQKPTPAQYKQQFLTIREDLLKHLDSVKSAGQISPLSYQIGRYNIIYAVADALLHYTEKTKDGWYAENSEHTNDVNSINAALPSDYFDFLKGLDNDEAIISPAFRDFVESIRNPNQHTDYPPLDNIGMDTIGHIAPQTLAKDLLPLQHLDPPLTASQRQLLQDVLNLTDSAAIQKFVSQHQQEFITLSTDYYLIYILDTVPNFLLARCRQQFGWKPGILTDILAPGNLTQQFLSQGQTGIPEEYFKGPNQKFSNPFIAATLLERLQEIKNTSTQISAAQAMQTNQHAINYNSEAEWMDIHPEQFISCDTIRRNGLTLIFAINQIGFSQQIKDSMIKTFFAVYPKQMQAYNKEAAKKVIFVMDSACPLLAATVHNVVRFQPKWFNTNPKDYDVVTHEVMHIIQHYQKNNYSPRWLSEGIADYVRQIYGLHNVDANWSMPPLINGMHYTNSYRITARFLYWITEHKDKDFVRVVDKMLRDDSYSSAVWQERTGKELDQLWSAYTENPQIDLQQLHSY
;
A
#
# COMPACT_ATOMS: atom_id res chain seq x y z
N MET A 1 20.41 15.32 85.58
CA MET A 1 21.42 14.54 84.82
C MET A 1 20.83 14.37 83.41
N SER A 2 21.46 14.77 82.31
CA SER A 2 22.54 13.98 81.73
C SER A 2 22.14 12.49 81.81
N GLN A 3 22.04 11.69 80.75
CA GLN A 3 23.09 11.36 79.81
C GLN A 3 22.41 10.36 78.84
N PRO A 4 22.40 10.63 77.54
CA PRO A 4 21.15 11.12 76.95
C PRO A 4 20.77 10.37 75.66
N ASN A 5 19.53 10.20 75.21
CA ASN A 5 18.19 10.30 75.79
C ASN A 5 17.24 9.51 74.85
N TYR A 6 16.49 8.55 75.41
CA TYR A 6 15.13 8.01 75.13
C TYR A 6 14.64 7.81 73.67
N ALA A 7 14.21 6.61 73.22
CA ALA A 7 12.94 5.88 73.53
C ALA A 7 11.68 6.65 73.05
N HIS A 8 10.61 6.10 72.45
CA HIS A 8 9.88 4.83 72.54
C HIS A 8 9.12 4.59 71.20
N LEU A 9 8.99 3.36 70.68
CA LEU A 9 7.89 2.40 70.94
C LEU A 9 6.47 2.97 70.76
N ASN A 10 5.74 2.46 69.76
CA ASN A 10 4.41 1.88 70.02
C ASN A 10 3.98 0.88 68.94
N VAL A 11 3.28 -0.14 69.43
CA VAL A 11 2.96 -1.45 68.84
C VAL A 11 1.44 -1.53 68.58
N LEU A 12 1.06 -2.32 67.56
CA LEU A 12 -0.21 -3.07 67.27
C LEU A 12 -1.50 -2.82 68.10
N PRO A 13 -2.67 -3.14 67.52
CA PRO A 13 -3.36 -4.39 67.92
C PRO A 13 -3.99 -5.13 66.72
N ALA A 14 -3.87 -6.46 66.55
CA ALA A 14 -4.45 -7.57 67.33
C ALA A 14 -5.99 -7.65 67.27
N LEU A 15 -6.55 -8.65 66.56
CA LEU A 15 -7.31 -9.80 67.11
C LEU A 15 -8.27 -10.45 66.09
N LYS A 16 -8.04 -11.76 65.91
CA LYS A 16 -8.98 -12.75 65.33
C LYS A 16 -10.13 -13.03 66.32
N LYS A 17 -11.34 -13.29 65.81
CA LYS A 17 -12.38 -14.07 66.50
C LYS A 17 -13.05 -15.10 65.59
N LYS A 18 -13.21 -16.30 66.15
CA LYS A 18 -13.89 -17.52 65.64
C LYS A 18 -15.42 -17.34 65.61
N VAL A 19 -16.16 -18.20 64.88
CA VAL A 19 -17.08 -19.25 65.43
C VAL A 19 -17.73 -20.09 64.30
N LYS A 20 -17.96 -21.37 64.62
CA LYS A 20 -18.58 -22.50 63.88
C LYS A 20 -20.09 -22.38 63.63
N LEU A 21 -20.62 -23.11 62.64
CA LEU A 21 -21.89 -23.90 62.64
C LEU A 21 -21.93 -24.75 61.33
N PHE A 22 -21.84 -26.09 61.34
CA PHE A 22 -22.84 -27.17 61.57
C PHE A 22 -23.79 -27.50 60.38
N TYR A 23 -23.92 -28.83 60.13
CA TYR A 23 -24.91 -29.61 59.34
C TYR A 23 -24.49 -30.22 57.98
N PRO A 24 -25.05 -31.39 57.59
CA PRO A 24 -24.31 -32.55 57.09
C PRO A 24 -24.61 -32.87 55.61
N LEU A 25 -23.73 -33.66 54.98
CA LEU A 25 -23.97 -34.24 53.66
C LEU A 25 -24.88 -35.49 53.77
N PRO A 26 -25.85 -35.68 52.87
CA PRO A 26 -26.45 -36.99 52.64
C PRO A 26 -25.55 -37.86 51.76
N HIS A 27 -25.50 -39.14 52.13
CA HIS A 27 -24.88 -40.24 51.43
C HIS A 27 -25.27 -40.32 49.95
N ASN A 28 -24.29 -40.47 49.06
CA ASN A 28 -24.18 -41.61 48.14
C ASN A 28 -22.84 -41.59 47.37
N TYR A 29 -22.41 -42.78 46.96
CA TYR A 29 -21.19 -43.11 46.19
C TYR A 29 -19.89 -43.33 46.96
N ARG A 30 -19.95 -44.38 47.77
CA ARG A 30 -18.82 -45.23 48.16
C ARG A 30 -18.44 -46.14 46.98
N PHE A 31 -17.71 -45.64 45.98
CA PHE A 31 -16.96 -46.49 45.00
C PHE A 31 -15.99 -45.61 44.20
N LEU A 32 -14.77 -45.40 44.70
CA LEU A 32 -13.53 -45.05 43.95
C LEU A 32 -12.38 -44.69 44.92
N LYS A 33 -12.09 -45.56 45.89
CA LYS A 33 -10.98 -45.34 46.84
C LYS A 33 -9.88 -46.40 46.71
N THR A 34 -9.32 -46.51 45.51
CA THR A 34 -8.01 -47.18 45.27
C THR A 34 -7.25 -46.74 44.01
N ARG A 35 -7.67 -45.64 43.33
CA ARG A 35 -6.92 -45.05 42.19
C ARG A 35 -6.41 -43.62 42.43
N TYR A 36 -6.92 -42.90 43.44
CA TYR A 36 -6.56 -41.50 43.67
C TYR A 36 -5.26 -41.27 44.49
N LEU A 37 -4.72 -42.28 45.17
CA LEU A 37 -3.50 -42.11 45.98
C LEU A 37 -2.17 -42.27 45.21
N ARG A 38 -2.19 -42.67 43.93
CA ARG A 38 -0.99 -42.64 43.06
C ARG A 38 -0.92 -41.42 42.15
N CYS A 39 -2.05 -40.75 41.89
CA CYS A 39 -2.09 -39.52 41.10
C CYS A 39 -1.70 -38.27 41.90
N PHE A 40 -1.80 -38.30 43.24
CA PHE A 40 -1.48 -37.13 44.08
C PHE A 40 0.03 -36.92 44.33
N ASN A 41 0.85 -37.97 44.21
CA ASN A 41 2.33 -37.84 44.31
C ASN A 41 3.00 -37.41 43.00
N PHE A 42 2.35 -37.56 41.84
CA PHE A 42 2.83 -37.01 40.57
C PHE A 42 2.48 -35.52 40.39
N LEU A 43 1.36 -35.06 40.99
CA LEU A 43 0.95 -33.65 40.92
C LEU A 43 1.75 -32.73 41.85
N LEU A 44 2.37 -33.25 42.91
CA LEU A 44 3.15 -32.43 43.85
C LEU A 44 4.60 -32.20 43.37
N ILE A 45 5.16 -33.09 42.54
CA ILE A 45 6.49 -32.88 41.92
C ILE A 45 6.39 -31.91 40.73
N SER A 46 5.24 -31.84 40.07
CA SER A 46 4.98 -30.89 38.98
C SER A 46 4.66 -29.46 39.44
N LEU A 47 4.17 -29.27 40.68
CA LEU A 47 3.89 -27.93 41.23
C LEU A 47 5.10 -27.26 41.90
N ILE A 48 6.10 -28.01 42.37
CA ILE A 48 7.31 -27.45 42.98
C ILE A 48 8.32 -26.96 41.91
N ALA A 49 8.18 -27.40 40.65
CA ALA A 49 8.96 -26.88 39.52
C ALA A 49 8.42 -25.56 38.92
N ILE A 50 7.20 -25.12 39.29
CA ILE A 50 6.54 -23.94 38.69
C ILE A 50 6.70 -22.67 39.55
N THR A 51 7.21 -22.74 40.78
CA THR A 51 7.43 -21.54 41.63
C THR A 51 8.89 -21.13 41.80
N ASN A 52 9.79 -21.58 40.91
CA ASN A 52 11.18 -21.12 40.87
C ASN A 52 11.62 -20.64 39.47
N VAL A 53 10.70 -20.04 38.71
CA VAL A 53 11.09 -19.17 37.60
C VAL A 53 11.52 -17.83 38.21
N LYS A 54 12.79 -17.76 38.60
CA LYS A 54 13.47 -16.46 38.68
C LYS A 54 13.26 -15.78 37.33
N SER A 55 12.80 -14.53 37.36
CA SER A 55 12.86 -13.61 36.24
C SER A 55 14.31 -13.50 35.77
N GLN A 56 14.69 -14.31 34.78
CA GLN A 56 15.90 -14.10 34.00
C GLN A 56 15.53 -13.29 32.77
N SER A 57 15.67 -11.98 32.90
CA SER A 57 15.89 -11.08 31.77
C SER A 57 17.34 -11.25 31.30
N SER A 58 17.54 -11.93 30.18
CA SER A 58 18.63 -11.72 29.22
C SER A 58 18.58 -12.85 28.21
N SER A 59 18.65 -12.52 26.92
CA SER A 59 19.02 -13.43 25.83
C SER A 59 19.83 -14.65 26.28
N ALA A 60 19.20 -15.81 26.50
CA ALA A 60 19.98 -17.04 26.39
C ALA A 60 20.48 -17.14 24.94
N ASN A 61 21.49 -17.96 24.70
CA ASN A 61 22.06 -18.12 23.37
C ASN A 61 21.74 -19.56 22.93
N TRP A 62 20.47 -19.80 22.61
CA TRP A 62 19.96 -21.11 22.15
C TRP A 62 20.68 -21.62 20.91
N ALA A 63 21.34 -20.71 20.18
CA ALA A 63 22.31 -21.01 19.13
C ALA A 63 23.31 -22.11 19.51
N SER A 64 23.70 -22.21 20.78
CA SER A 64 24.66 -23.20 21.29
C SER A 64 24.05 -24.52 21.76
N GLU A 65 22.74 -24.57 22.04
CA GLU A 65 22.08 -25.73 22.66
C GLU A 65 21.34 -26.63 21.65
N LEU A 66 20.84 -26.03 20.56
CA LEU A 66 20.12 -26.71 19.50
C LEU A 66 21.07 -27.55 18.63
N PRO A 67 20.87 -28.87 18.47
CA PRO A 67 21.75 -29.71 17.66
C PRO A 67 21.84 -29.23 16.21
N ALA A 68 23.07 -29.15 15.68
CA ALA A 68 23.31 -28.72 14.30
C ALA A 68 22.55 -29.57 13.27
N THR A 69 22.34 -30.86 13.57
CA THR A 69 21.57 -31.80 12.74
C THR A 69 20.07 -31.49 12.68
N LEU A 70 19.54 -30.66 13.59
CA LEU A 70 18.13 -30.25 13.61
C LEU A 70 17.93 -28.89 12.93
N LYS A 71 18.91 -27.99 13.03
CA LYS A 71 18.85 -26.62 12.52
C LYS A 71 18.62 -26.59 11.01
N GLY A 72 17.77 -25.72 10.49
CA GLY A 72 17.46 -25.54 9.07
C GLY A 72 16.06 -26.04 8.70
N GLU A 73 15.83 -26.20 7.40
CA GLU A 73 14.54 -26.43 6.78
C GLU A 73 14.19 -27.92 6.76
N TRP A 74 12.89 -28.22 6.86
CA TRP A 74 12.33 -29.56 6.82
C TRP A 74 11.06 -29.61 5.96
N TYR A 75 11.09 -30.50 4.98
CA TYR A 75 10.10 -30.56 3.91
C TYR A 75 9.13 -31.71 4.10
N HIS A 76 7.85 -31.43 3.89
CA HIS A 76 6.81 -32.46 3.93
C HIS A 76 6.93 -33.37 2.69
N PRO A 77 6.98 -34.70 2.87
CA PRO A 77 7.39 -35.64 1.82
C PRO A 77 6.45 -35.68 0.62
N ALA A 78 5.16 -35.41 0.82
CA ALA A 78 4.15 -35.49 -0.25
C ALA A 78 3.87 -34.15 -0.94
N THR A 79 4.26 -33.02 -0.34
CA THR A 79 3.93 -31.68 -0.88
C THR A 79 5.18 -30.86 -1.21
N GLY A 80 6.35 -31.25 -0.70
CA GLY A 80 7.58 -30.47 -0.80
C GLY A 80 7.49 -29.12 -0.05
N SER A 81 6.49 -28.94 0.81
CA SER A 81 6.27 -27.72 1.60
C SER A 81 7.30 -27.64 2.73
N CYS A 82 8.00 -26.51 2.85
CA CYS A 82 8.88 -26.23 3.98
C CYS A 82 8.00 -26.04 5.23
N THR A 83 7.80 -27.12 5.98
CA THR A 83 6.82 -27.17 7.08
C THR A 83 7.43 -26.65 8.37
N PHE A 84 8.72 -26.92 8.58
CA PHE A 84 9.45 -26.48 9.76
C PHE A 84 10.78 -25.85 9.34
N GLY A 85 11.14 -24.75 10.00
CA GLY A 85 12.49 -24.20 10.00
C GLY A 85 12.97 -24.04 11.45
N PHE A 86 14.10 -24.64 11.80
CA PHE A 86 14.67 -24.50 13.15
C PHE A 86 15.92 -23.63 13.10
N TYR A 87 15.89 -22.46 13.71
CA TYR A 87 16.99 -21.49 13.68
C TYR A 87 17.43 -21.12 15.09
N ASP A 88 18.51 -20.35 15.19
CA ASP A 88 19.08 -19.93 16.48
C ASP A 88 18.13 -19.04 17.31
N ARG A 89 17.33 -18.21 16.62
CA ARG A 89 16.38 -17.29 17.27
C ARG A 89 15.08 -17.98 17.69
N GLY A 90 14.71 -19.08 17.03
CA GLY A 90 13.40 -19.72 17.18
C GLY A 90 13.12 -20.73 16.07
N ALA A 91 11.94 -21.32 16.13
CA ALA A 91 11.40 -22.18 15.09
C ALA A 91 10.30 -21.45 14.30
N VAL A 92 10.13 -21.81 13.03
CA VAL A 92 9.04 -21.32 12.17
C VAL A 92 8.26 -22.52 11.66
N PHE A 93 6.96 -22.55 11.94
CA PHE A 93 6.01 -23.53 11.40
C PHE A 93 4.59 -22.99 11.54
N GLU A 94 3.66 -23.48 10.71
CA GLU A 94 2.26 -23.01 10.66
C GLU A 94 2.16 -21.49 10.47
N GLY A 95 3.04 -20.94 9.62
CA GLY A 95 3.06 -19.51 9.32
C GLY A 95 3.40 -18.60 10.49
N ARG A 96 3.96 -19.13 11.59
CA ARG A 96 4.24 -18.40 12.83
C ARG A 96 5.67 -18.58 13.30
N PHE A 97 6.15 -17.58 14.04
CA PHE A 97 7.39 -17.69 14.79
C PHE A 97 7.16 -18.22 16.21
N TRP A 98 8.04 -19.13 16.62
CA TRP A 98 8.01 -19.81 17.90
C TRP A 98 9.35 -19.63 18.62
N GLN A 99 9.32 -18.94 19.76
CA GLN A 99 10.46 -18.81 20.65
C GLN A 99 10.67 -20.08 21.47
N TYR A 100 11.93 -20.44 21.71
CA TYR A 100 12.27 -21.54 22.61
C TYR A 100 12.15 -21.13 24.08
N ASP A 101 11.34 -21.84 24.84
CA ASP A 101 11.27 -21.72 26.30
C ASP A 101 12.34 -22.60 26.97
N SER A 102 12.41 -23.87 26.57
CA SER A 102 13.37 -24.84 27.08
C SER A 102 13.53 -26.03 26.13
N LEU A 103 14.60 -26.82 26.33
CA LEU A 103 14.89 -28.01 25.55
C LEU A 103 15.27 -29.17 26.48
N GLN A 104 14.78 -30.37 26.18
CA GLN A 104 15.16 -31.60 26.88
C GLN A 104 15.63 -32.66 25.88
N LYS A 105 16.83 -33.23 26.11
CA LYS A 105 17.40 -34.29 25.27
C LYS A 105 17.12 -35.65 25.91
N SER A 106 16.55 -36.57 25.13
CA SER A 106 16.47 -38.00 25.46
C SER A 106 17.49 -38.78 24.61
N LYS A 107 17.64 -40.09 24.87
CA LYS A 107 18.53 -40.94 24.06
C LYS A 107 18.11 -41.02 22.58
N LYS A 108 16.85 -40.74 22.24
CA LYS A 108 16.28 -40.94 20.89
C LYS A 108 15.54 -39.73 20.32
N SER A 109 15.25 -38.73 21.14
CA SER A 109 14.42 -37.58 20.77
C SER A 109 14.86 -36.30 21.49
N ILE A 110 14.46 -35.16 20.94
CA ILE A 110 14.65 -33.83 21.53
C ILE A 110 13.27 -33.24 21.74
N HIS A 111 12.94 -32.84 22.96
CA HIS A 111 11.71 -32.12 23.27
C HIS A 111 11.98 -30.62 23.30
N LEU A 112 11.30 -29.87 22.44
CA LEU A 112 11.34 -28.42 22.37
C LEU A 112 10.08 -27.84 22.97
N TYR A 113 10.20 -27.03 24.01
CA TYR A 113 9.09 -26.28 24.60
C TYR A 113 9.10 -24.88 23.99
N LEU A 114 7.98 -24.48 23.41
CA LEU A 114 7.88 -23.32 22.53
C LEU A 114 6.76 -22.37 22.94
N THR A 115 6.97 -21.08 22.69
CA THR A 115 5.96 -20.02 22.79
C THR A 115 5.80 -19.32 21.45
N SER A 116 4.59 -19.25 20.91
CA SER A 116 4.32 -18.44 19.72
C SER A 116 4.40 -16.96 20.03
N GLU A 117 4.52 -16.13 19.01
CA GLU A 117 4.41 -14.66 19.13
C GLU A 117 3.08 -14.17 19.76
N TYR A 118 2.05 -15.02 19.78
CA TYR A 118 0.75 -14.75 20.41
C TYR A 118 0.62 -15.37 21.82
N GLY A 119 1.71 -15.92 22.39
CA GLY A 119 1.73 -16.50 23.73
C GLY A 119 1.21 -17.94 23.83
N GLN A 120 0.92 -18.60 22.70
CA GLN A 120 0.48 -20.00 22.70
C GLN A 120 1.66 -20.92 23.01
N LYS A 121 1.43 -21.98 23.79
CA LYS A 121 2.47 -22.95 24.16
C LYS A 121 2.38 -24.22 23.32
N ALA A 122 3.52 -24.73 22.87
CA ALA A 122 3.63 -26.01 22.16
C ALA A 122 4.81 -26.82 22.68
N VAL A 123 4.74 -28.15 22.55
CA VAL A 123 5.89 -29.05 22.76
C VAL A 123 6.07 -29.89 21.52
N LEU A 124 7.26 -29.82 20.91
CA LEU A 124 7.64 -30.66 19.77
C LEU A 124 8.63 -31.73 20.22
N GLU A 125 8.30 -32.99 19.98
CA GLU A 125 9.21 -34.12 20.11
C GLU A 125 9.83 -34.43 18.75
N CYS A 126 11.12 -34.14 18.61
CA CYS A 126 11.91 -34.30 17.40
C CYS A 126 12.73 -35.58 17.47
N SER A 127 12.45 -36.54 16.58
CA SER A 127 13.25 -37.77 16.41
C SER A 127 13.98 -37.76 15.07
N LEU A 128 15.31 -37.76 15.10
CA LEU A 128 16.17 -37.68 13.92
C LEU A 128 16.75 -39.06 13.56
N SER A 129 16.69 -39.43 12.28
CA SER A 129 17.37 -40.62 11.75
C SER A 129 17.64 -40.48 10.26
N ASN A 130 18.89 -40.62 9.79
CA ASN A 130 19.26 -40.60 8.36
C ASN A 130 18.62 -39.44 7.57
N ASP A 131 18.88 -38.19 7.99
CA ASP A 131 18.32 -36.96 7.40
C ASP A 131 16.78 -36.90 7.32
N LYS A 132 16.12 -37.70 8.15
CA LYS A 132 14.67 -37.68 8.33
C LYS A 132 14.33 -37.21 9.74
N LEU A 133 13.34 -36.34 9.81
CA LEU A 133 12.77 -35.85 11.05
C LEU A 133 11.36 -36.41 11.21
N LYS A 134 11.10 -37.08 12.34
CA LYS A 134 9.74 -37.40 12.79
C LYS A 134 9.37 -36.45 13.92
N LEU A 135 8.16 -35.91 13.85
CA LEU A 135 7.62 -34.98 14.85
C LEU A 135 6.35 -35.54 15.48
N SER A 136 6.24 -35.35 16.80
CA SER A 136 5.01 -35.47 17.58
C SER A 136 4.81 -34.21 18.41
N THR A 137 3.55 -33.79 18.64
CA THR A 137 3.25 -32.68 19.55
C THR A 137 2.36 -33.12 20.70
N SER A 138 2.47 -32.44 21.85
CA SER A 138 1.58 -32.66 22.99
C SER A 138 0.29 -31.83 22.94
N SER A 139 0.22 -30.80 22.09
CA SER A 139 -0.87 -29.82 22.04
C SER A 139 -1.86 -30.03 20.88
N GLU A 140 -1.54 -30.85 19.87
CA GLU A 140 -2.47 -31.14 18.77
C GLU A 140 -2.40 -32.61 18.27
N LYS A 141 -3.57 -33.20 18.00
CA LYS A 141 -3.72 -34.58 17.49
C LYS A 141 -3.40 -34.73 15.99
N ASN A 142 -3.02 -33.67 15.29
CA ASN A 142 -3.16 -33.59 13.83
C ASN A 142 -1.86 -33.43 13.02
N LEU A 143 -0.66 -33.37 13.62
CA LEU A 143 0.56 -33.41 12.80
C LEU A 143 0.61 -34.75 12.04
N PRO A 144 0.82 -34.71 10.70
CA PRO A 144 0.95 -35.93 9.92
C PRO A 144 2.08 -36.80 10.48
N LYS A 145 1.78 -38.07 10.74
CA LYS A 145 2.79 -39.06 11.15
C LYS A 145 3.66 -39.46 9.95
N VAL A 146 4.43 -38.52 9.45
CA VAL A 146 5.32 -38.66 8.31
C VAL A 146 6.77 -38.37 8.73
N SER A 147 7.70 -38.73 7.86
CA SER A 147 9.11 -38.35 8.02
C SER A 147 9.41 -37.20 7.08
N TYR A 148 9.74 -36.04 7.65
CA TYR A 148 10.14 -34.85 6.92
C TYR A 148 11.57 -35.01 6.43
N PHE A 149 11.86 -34.45 5.26
CA PHE A 149 13.17 -34.54 4.62
C PHE A 149 13.97 -33.27 4.79
N ARG A 150 15.29 -33.41 4.81
CA ARG A 150 16.21 -32.28 4.85
C ARG A 150 16.26 -31.51 3.53
N PHE A 151 16.18 -32.23 2.41
CA PHE A 151 16.27 -31.66 1.08
C PHE A 151 14.97 -31.92 0.32
N ARG A 152 14.47 -30.91 -0.39
CA ARG A 152 13.19 -31.02 -1.10
C ARG A 152 13.25 -32.06 -2.22
N GLU A 153 14.41 -32.24 -2.83
CA GLU A 153 14.71 -33.21 -3.88
C GLU A 153 14.50 -34.66 -3.44
N GLN A 154 14.51 -34.91 -2.13
CA GLN A 154 14.22 -36.23 -1.55
C GLN A 154 12.71 -36.51 -1.42
N CYS A 155 11.85 -35.50 -1.64
CA CYS A 155 10.40 -35.64 -1.53
C CYS A 155 9.81 -36.31 -2.79
N SER A 156 8.87 -37.22 -2.59
CA SER A 156 8.03 -37.76 -3.67
C SER A 156 6.72 -36.95 -3.74
N ILE A 157 6.81 -35.79 -4.38
CA ILE A 157 5.74 -34.79 -4.42
C ILE A 157 4.52 -35.34 -5.18
N LYS A 158 3.33 -35.15 -4.59
CA LYS A 158 2.04 -35.48 -5.21
C LYS A 158 1.46 -34.24 -5.87
N HIS A 159 1.55 -34.18 -7.18
CA HIS A 159 1.05 -33.08 -8.01
C HIS A 159 -0.46 -33.23 -8.28
N ASN A 160 -1.30 -32.93 -7.28
CA ASN A 160 -2.73 -33.25 -7.28
C ASN A 160 -3.68 -32.07 -7.00
N LEU A 161 -3.24 -30.82 -7.17
CA LEU A 161 -4.14 -29.67 -7.05
C LEU A 161 -5.25 -29.73 -8.12
N PRO A 162 -6.53 -29.71 -7.72
CA PRO A 162 -7.65 -29.86 -8.64
C PRO A 162 -7.79 -28.64 -9.56
N ALA A 163 -8.08 -28.89 -10.84
CA ALA A 163 -8.45 -27.82 -11.77
C ALA A 163 -9.70 -27.09 -11.28
N ILE A 164 -9.79 -25.80 -11.57
CA ILE A 164 -10.94 -24.97 -11.20
C ILE A 164 -12.01 -25.13 -12.28
N ALA A 165 -13.17 -25.66 -11.90
CA ALA A 165 -14.26 -25.97 -12.84
C ALA A 165 -15.03 -24.74 -13.34
N ARG A 166 -15.05 -23.65 -12.56
CA ARG A 166 -15.62 -22.35 -12.94
C ARG A 166 -14.84 -21.28 -12.19
N PRO A 167 -14.11 -20.38 -12.86
CA PRO A 167 -13.28 -19.41 -12.17
C PRO A 167 -14.05 -18.14 -11.83
N GLY A 168 -15.36 -18.28 -11.64
CA GLY A 168 -16.23 -17.23 -11.15
C GLY A 168 -15.59 -16.60 -9.94
N PHE A 169 -15.51 -15.27 -9.98
CA PHE A 169 -14.91 -14.54 -8.91
C PHE A 169 -15.64 -14.81 -7.57
N SER A 170 -14.88 -14.80 -6.48
CA SER A 170 -15.41 -14.85 -5.12
C SER A 170 -14.88 -13.68 -4.31
N LYS A 171 -15.53 -13.32 -3.20
CA LYS A 171 -14.93 -12.43 -2.21
C LYS A 171 -14.17 -13.31 -1.23
N ASP A 172 -12.85 -13.24 -1.26
CA ASP A 172 -11.99 -14.13 -0.48
C ASP A 172 -10.65 -13.45 -0.16
N THR A 173 -9.73 -14.18 0.45
CA THR A 173 -8.46 -13.68 0.95
C THR A 173 -7.36 -14.72 0.75
N VAL A 174 -6.15 -14.26 0.46
CA VAL A 174 -4.94 -15.07 0.63
C VAL A 174 -4.17 -14.57 1.85
N TYR A 175 -3.59 -15.50 2.58
CA TYR A 175 -2.79 -15.20 3.76
C TYR A 175 -1.31 -15.34 3.40
N PHE A 176 -0.61 -14.22 3.36
CA PHE A 176 0.82 -14.18 3.05
C PHE A 176 1.60 -13.94 4.33
N ASN A 177 2.44 -14.92 4.67
CA ASN A 177 3.40 -14.85 5.75
C ASN A 177 4.81 -14.79 5.15
N TYR A 178 5.69 -14.00 5.76
CA TYR A 178 7.10 -13.96 5.39
C TYR A 178 7.97 -14.02 6.64
N TYR A 179 9.07 -14.75 6.56
CA TYR A 179 10.10 -14.81 7.60
C TYR A 179 11.46 -14.49 7.01
N SER A 180 12.15 -13.49 7.55
CA SER A 180 13.57 -13.24 7.26
C SER A 180 14.45 -13.69 8.40
N GLN A 181 15.46 -14.49 8.09
CA GLN A 181 16.52 -14.82 9.05
C GLN A 181 17.39 -13.61 9.41
N ASN A 182 17.61 -12.70 8.46
CA ASN A 182 18.66 -11.68 8.54
C ASN A 182 18.14 -10.22 8.51
N ALA A 183 16.98 -9.94 7.92
CA ALA A 183 16.50 -8.57 7.66
C ALA A 183 15.53 -8.03 8.72
N VAL A 184 15.91 -8.06 10.00
CA VAL A 184 15.05 -7.54 11.08
C VAL A 184 14.92 -6.02 11.00
N GLY A 185 13.68 -5.50 11.05
CA GLY A 185 13.41 -4.07 10.94
C GLY A 185 13.48 -3.49 9.53
N GLY A 186 13.63 -4.34 8.50
CA GLY A 186 13.49 -3.96 7.10
C GLY A 186 12.02 -3.85 6.66
N GLN A 187 11.80 -3.54 5.38
CA GLN A 187 10.47 -3.44 4.78
C GLN A 187 10.39 -4.27 3.50
N ILE A 188 9.29 -4.99 3.31
CA ILE A 188 8.95 -5.65 2.05
C ILE A 188 7.71 -4.99 1.44
N SER A 189 7.44 -5.23 0.16
CA SER A 189 6.15 -4.90 -0.43
C SER A 189 5.54 -6.07 -1.17
N VAL A 190 4.21 -6.18 -1.12
CA VAL A 190 3.44 -7.16 -1.89
C VAL A 190 2.52 -6.41 -2.84
N GLY A 191 2.78 -6.51 -4.14
CA GLY A 191 1.96 -5.93 -5.20
C GLY A 191 0.89 -6.90 -5.69
N VAL A 192 -0.32 -6.38 -5.89
CA VAL A 192 -1.49 -7.11 -6.39
C VAL A 192 -2.16 -6.29 -7.46
N LYS A 193 -2.22 -6.80 -8.69
CA LYS A 193 -2.83 -6.07 -9.80
C LYS A 193 -4.31 -6.40 -9.95
N SER A 194 -5.18 -5.39 -10.02
CA SER A 194 -6.60 -5.60 -10.34
C SER A 194 -6.78 -5.89 -11.83
N LEU A 195 -7.65 -6.85 -12.13
CA LEU A 195 -8.15 -7.10 -13.48
C LEU A 195 -9.39 -6.27 -13.78
N ILE A 196 -10.32 -6.15 -12.83
CA ILE A 196 -11.60 -5.47 -13.07
C ILE A 196 -11.38 -3.96 -13.17
N LEU A 197 -10.57 -3.38 -12.28
CA LEU A 197 -10.43 -1.93 -12.12
C LEU A 197 -9.20 -1.33 -12.81
N SER A 198 -8.36 -2.13 -13.48
CA SER A 198 -7.07 -1.73 -14.07
C SER A 198 -6.02 -1.12 -13.12
N ILE A 199 -6.36 -0.85 -11.86
CA ILE A 199 -5.45 -0.31 -10.83
C ILE A 199 -4.88 -1.40 -9.91
N GLY A 200 -3.59 -1.30 -9.56
CA GLY A 200 -2.95 -2.19 -8.59
C GLY A 200 -3.04 -1.70 -7.14
N THR A 201 -2.79 -2.59 -6.20
CA THR A 201 -2.62 -2.28 -4.77
C THR A 201 -1.28 -2.82 -4.31
N ASN A 202 -0.48 -1.96 -3.67
CA ASN A 202 0.79 -2.35 -3.05
C ASN A 202 0.64 -2.31 -1.53
N TYR A 203 0.96 -3.42 -0.87
CA TYR A 203 1.01 -3.54 0.58
C TYR A 203 2.46 -3.37 1.02
N TYR A 204 2.77 -2.28 1.72
CA TYR A 204 4.11 -2.03 2.26
C TYR A 204 4.18 -2.51 3.72
N LEU A 205 4.99 -3.52 3.99
CA LEU A 205 4.95 -4.30 5.23
C LEU A 205 6.28 -4.24 5.96
N GLN A 206 6.24 -3.88 7.24
CA GLN A 206 7.43 -3.81 8.11
C GLN A 206 7.74 -5.19 8.68
N ILE A 207 9.00 -5.61 8.58
CA ILE A 207 9.49 -6.86 9.15
C ILE A 207 9.62 -6.68 10.66
N GLN A 208 8.87 -7.48 11.41
CA GLN A 208 8.85 -7.43 12.88
C GLN A 208 10.18 -7.88 13.49
N ASN A 209 10.38 -7.63 14.79
CA ASN A 209 11.62 -7.96 15.50
C ASN A 209 11.95 -9.46 15.48
N ASN A 210 10.94 -10.32 15.41
CA ASN A 210 11.08 -11.77 15.27
C ASN A 210 11.39 -12.21 13.83
N GLY A 211 11.46 -11.28 12.87
CA GLY A 211 11.66 -11.53 11.44
C GLY A 211 10.37 -11.80 10.66
N MET A 212 9.19 -11.73 11.28
CA MET A 212 7.92 -12.08 10.64
C MET A 212 7.22 -10.88 9.97
N VAL A 213 6.44 -11.20 8.94
CA VAL A 213 5.39 -10.35 8.37
C VAL A 213 4.15 -11.22 8.19
N HIS A 214 2.98 -10.65 8.48
CA HIS A 214 1.69 -11.26 8.20
C HIS A 214 0.80 -10.25 7.49
N VAL A 215 0.15 -10.67 6.41
CA VAL A 215 -0.86 -9.87 5.73
C VAL A 215 -1.97 -10.75 5.16
N ALA A 216 -3.20 -10.30 5.35
CA ALA A 216 -4.38 -10.82 4.68
C ALA A 216 -4.66 -9.95 3.46
N ILE A 217 -4.61 -10.54 2.27
CA ILE A 217 -4.75 -9.83 1.00
C ILE A 217 -6.07 -10.24 0.36
N PRO A 218 -7.06 -9.34 0.24
CA PRO A 218 -8.29 -9.62 -0.47
C PRO A 218 -8.00 -9.93 -1.94
N VAL A 219 -8.41 -11.11 -2.39
CA VAL A 219 -8.29 -11.53 -3.79
C VAL A 219 -9.59 -12.15 -4.26
N LYS A 220 -9.90 -11.96 -5.53
CA LYS A 220 -11.19 -12.39 -6.10
C LYS A 220 -11.11 -13.63 -6.99
N ARG A 221 -9.89 -14.05 -7.29
CA ARG A 221 -9.54 -15.10 -8.26
C ARG A 221 -8.11 -15.57 -7.99
N PRO A 222 -7.65 -16.68 -8.60
CA PRO A 222 -6.24 -16.99 -8.65
C PRO A 222 -5.43 -15.78 -9.13
N THR A 223 -4.44 -15.36 -8.35
CA THR A 223 -3.77 -14.06 -8.49
C THR A 223 -2.27 -14.23 -8.29
N LEU A 224 -1.50 -13.51 -9.10
CA LEU A 224 -0.06 -13.40 -8.96
C LEU A 224 0.29 -12.29 -7.95
N LEU A 225 0.99 -12.64 -6.88
CA LEU A 225 1.60 -11.69 -5.96
C LEU A 225 3.00 -11.33 -6.46
N GLU A 226 3.32 -10.04 -6.50
CA GLU A 226 4.66 -9.53 -6.82
C GLU A 226 5.32 -9.04 -5.53
N VAL A 227 6.22 -9.85 -4.96
CA VAL A 227 6.83 -9.57 -3.65
C VAL A 227 8.22 -8.99 -3.82
N THR A 228 8.40 -7.74 -3.42
CA THR A 228 9.71 -7.07 -3.36
C THR A 228 10.29 -7.24 -1.96
N LEU A 229 11.42 -7.94 -1.87
CA LEU A 229 12.12 -8.21 -0.60
C LEU A 229 13.12 -7.10 -0.27
N SER A 230 13.44 -6.93 1.02
CA SER A 230 14.40 -5.91 1.48
C SER A 230 15.85 -6.27 1.19
N SER A 231 16.14 -7.57 1.01
CA SER A 231 17.49 -8.08 0.76
C SER A 231 17.93 -7.77 -0.68
N THR A 232 19.21 -7.47 -0.87
CA THR A 232 19.89 -7.27 -2.17
C THR A 232 19.87 -8.49 -3.11
N TYR A 233 19.19 -9.59 -2.76
CA TYR A 233 19.25 -10.87 -3.46
C TYR A 233 18.60 -10.85 -4.85
N ASN A 234 17.58 -10.04 -5.08
CA ASN A 234 16.90 -9.95 -6.38
C ASN A 234 16.66 -8.50 -6.79
N LYS A 235 17.09 -8.13 -8.00
CA LYS A 235 16.64 -6.89 -8.66
C LYS A 235 15.16 -6.97 -9.07
N GLU A 236 14.60 -8.18 -9.13
CA GLU A 236 13.24 -8.47 -9.60
C GLU A 236 12.31 -8.95 -8.46
N PRO A 237 11.02 -8.58 -8.47
CA PRO A 237 10.04 -9.10 -7.52
C PRO A 237 9.88 -10.62 -7.61
N VAL A 238 9.72 -11.29 -6.46
CA VAL A 238 9.36 -12.71 -6.38
C VAL A 238 7.90 -12.87 -6.79
N LYS A 239 7.64 -13.69 -7.81
CA LYS A 239 6.31 -13.92 -8.38
C LYS A 239 5.67 -15.17 -7.79
N ILE A 240 4.61 -15.01 -7.00
CA ILE A 240 3.94 -16.11 -6.29
C ILE A 240 2.49 -16.25 -6.75
N MET A 241 2.16 -17.36 -7.41
CA MET A 241 0.79 -17.66 -7.80
C MET A 241 -0.01 -18.22 -6.63
N MET A 242 -1.13 -17.59 -6.30
CA MET A 242 -1.97 -17.94 -5.15
C MET A 242 -3.43 -18.13 -5.56
N VAL A 243 -4.17 -18.94 -4.81
CA VAL A 243 -5.62 -19.08 -4.96
C VAL A 243 -6.36 -18.51 -3.74
N PRO A 244 -7.54 -17.90 -3.92
CA PRO A 244 -8.48 -17.57 -2.84
C PRO A 244 -8.56 -18.64 -1.74
N GLY A 245 -8.49 -18.22 -0.48
CA GLY A 245 -8.57 -19.07 0.71
C GLY A 245 -7.27 -19.78 1.10
N SER A 246 -6.18 -19.62 0.32
CA SER A 246 -4.91 -20.28 0.62
C SER A 246 -3.96 -19.44 1.48
N GLU A 247 -3.09 -20.13 2.21
CA GLU A 247 -2.00 -19.55 3.01
C GLU A 247 -0.64 -19.97 2.45
N ILE A 248 0.30 -19.03 2.40
CA ILE A 248 1.71 -19.31 2.10
C ILE A 248 2.62 -18.66 3.13
N THR A 249 3.70 -19.36 3.48
CA THR A 249 4.82 -18.80 4.24
C THR A 249 6.05 -18.80 3.36
N LEU A 250 6.59 -17.62 3.08
CA LEU A 250 7.86 -17.45 2.37
C LEU A 250 8.98 -17.26 3.39
N LEU A 251 9.90 -18.22 3.47
CA LEU A 251 11.06 -18.14 4.36
C LEU A 251 12.30 -17.74 3.55
N GLU A 252 12.94 -16.64 3.93
CA GLU A 252 14.23 -16.22 3.40
C GLU A 252 15.34 -16.55 4.42
N THR A 253 16.04 -17.64 4.14
CA THR A 253 17.03 -18.24 5.05
C THR A 253 18.26 -18.66 4.27
N ASN A 254 19.45 -18.38 4.80
CA ASN A 254 20.74 -18.70 4.17
C ASN A 254 20.86 -18.25 2.68
N GLY A 255 20.22 -17.13 2.31
CA GLY A 255 20.22 -16.63 0.94
C GLY A 255 19.38 -17.46 -0.04
N GLN A 256 18.43 -18.25 0.45
CA GLN A 256 17.48 -19.02 -0.34
C GLN A 256 16.05 -18.73 0.10
N LEU A 257 15.11 -18.95 -0.83
CA LEU A 257 13.68 -18.84 -0.58
C LEU A 257 13.06 -20.23 -0.45
N HIS A 258 12.26 -20.40 0.58
CA HIS A 258 11.53 -21.63 0.85
C HIS A 258 10.04 -21.35 1.02
N TYR A 259 9.21 -22.26 0.55
CA TYR A 259 7.75 -22.07 0.50
C TYR A 259 7.07 -23.10 1.41
N GLY A 260 6.36 -22.60 2.41
CA GLY A 260 5.57 -23.35 3.37
C GLY A 260 4.07 -23.07 3.25
N GLY A 261 3.24 -23.92 3.86
CA GLY A 261 1.78 -23.75 3.89
C GLY A 261 1.04 -24.39 2.71
N ALA A 262 -0.29 -24.31 2.72
CA ALA A 262 -1.14 -24.99 1.73
C ALA A 262 -0.98 -24.44 0.30
N GLY A 263 -0.63 -23.15 0.15
CA GLY A 263 -0.36 -22.51 -1.13
C GLY A 263 1.00 -22.86 -1.73
N SER A 264 1.91 -23.49 -0.98
CA SER A 264 3.29 -23.70 -1.43
C SER A 264 3.41 -24.59 -2.66
N LEU A 265 2.56 -25.62 -2.80
CA LEU A 265 2.62 -26.54 -3.94
C LEU A 265 2.35 -25.80 -5.26
N LEU A 266 1.32 -24.93 -5.29
CA LEU A 266 1.02 -24.15 -6.48
C LEU A 266 2.17 -23.18 -6.80
N ALA A 267 2.65 -22.44 -5.80
CA ALA A 267 3.76 -21.51 -5.98
C ALA A 267 5.00 -22.21 -6.57
N LEU A 268 5.35 -23.38 -6.05
CA LEU A 268 6.49 -24.18 -6.50
C LEU A 268 6.30 -24.79 -7.89
N GLU A 269 5.09 -25.23 -8.24
CA GLU A 269 4.80 -25.76 -9.59
C GLU A 269 4.80 -24.64 -10.64
N MET A 270 4.38 -23.43 -10.27
CA MET A 270 4.33 -22.27 -11.18
C MET A 270 5.69 -21.58 -11.35
N GLN A 271 6.57 -21.62 -10.34
CA GLN A 271 7.89 -20.99 -10.39
C GLN A 271 8.73 -21.38 -11.62
N PRO A 272 8.97 -22.67 -11.94
CA PRO A 272 9.76 -23.04 -13.13
C PRO A 272 9.06 -22.68 -14.44
N LEU A 273 7.72 -22.56 -14.44
CA LEU A 273 6.98 -22.07 -15.59
C LEU A 273 7.27 -20.57 -15.78
N PHE A 274 7.30 -19.78 -14.70
CA PHE A 274 7.60 -18.34 -14.75
C PHE A 274 9.08 -18.01 -15.01
N GLU A 275 10.02 -18.77 -14.43
CA GLU A 275 11.46 -18.47 -14.46
C GLU A 275 12.15 -18.86 -15.78
N LYS A 276 11.66 -19.87 -16.50
CA LYS A 276 12.31 -20.35 -17.74
C LYS A 276 12.14 -19.42 -18.95
N GLN A 277 11.84 -18.14 -18.78
CA GLN A 277 11.56 -17.18 -19.88
C GLN A 277 10.45 -17.66 -20.87
N HIS A 278 9.60 -18.62 -20.46
CA HIS A 278 8.69 -19.32 -21.37
C HIS A 278 7.22 -19.30 -20.94
N TYR A 279 6.87 -19.00 -19.69
CA TYR A 279 5.47 -19.09 -19.23
C TYR A 279 5.02 -18.07 -18.15
N GLY A 280 5.70 -16.91 -17.99
CA GLY A 280 5.35 -15.86 -17.01
C GLY A 280 4.31 -14.83 -17.47
N SER A 281 3.85 -13.97 -16.54
CA SER A 281 3.33 -12.62 -16.90
C SER A 281 4.50 -11.79 -17.41
N GLY A 282 4.37 -11.22 -18.60
CA GLY A 282 5.53 -10.74 -19.36
C GLY A 282 6.38 -11.90 -19.89
N LEU A 283 5.72 -12.87 -20.54
CA LEU A 283 6.37 -13.83 -21.42
C LEU A 283 7.27 -13.01 -22.36
N ASP A 284 8.59 -13.10 -22.18
CA ASP A 284 9.55 -12.35 -23.01
C ASP A 284 9.62 -13.01 -24.38
N ILE A 285 8.51 -12.94 -25.12
CA ILE A 285 8.41 -13.58 -26.42
C ILE A 285 9.40 -12.93 -27.40
N LEU A 286 9.81 -11.68 -27.15
CA LEU A 286 10.90 -11.02 -27.86
C LEU A 286 12.18 -11.84 -27.79
N SER A 287 12.57 -12.31 -26.60
CA SER A 287 13.72 -13.23 -26.47
C SER A 287 13.54 -14.55 -27.26
N LEU A 288 12.30 -15.04 -27.42
CA LEU A 288 11.99 -16.31 -28.11
C LEU A 288 11.95 -16.20 -29.62
N ILE A 289 11.74 -14.99 -30.16
CA ILE A 289 11.84 -14.70 -31.60
C ILE A 289 13.22 -14.17 -31.99
N LYS A 290 14.07 -13.81 -31.01
CA LYS A 290 15.44 -13.37 -31.24
C LYS A 290 16.22 -14.41 -32.06
N GLY A 291 16.76 -13.98 -33.21
CA GLY A 291 17.47 -14.85 -34.17
C GLY A 291 16.58 -15.79 -35.00
N LYS A 292 15.26 -15.80 -34.81
CA LYS A 292 14.30 -16.59 -35.63
C LYS A 292 13.65 -15.79 -36.77
N LEU A 293 13.78 -14.48 -36.74
CA LEU A 293 13.39 -13.58 -37.84
C LEU A 293 14.63 -13.30 -38.70
N GLN A 294 14.47 -13.20 -40.02
CA GLN A 294 15.61 -12.99 -40.93
C GLN A 294 16.32 -11.65 -40.61
N ALA A 295 17.65 -11.68 -40.49
CA ALA A 295 18.45 -10.55 -40.00
C ALA A 295 18.34 -9.25 -40.83
N ASN A 296 17.91 -9.34 -42.09
CA ASN A 296 18.04 -8.26 -43.07
C ASN A 296 16.70 -7.67 -43.55
N GLN A 297 15.56 -8.08 -43.01
CA GLN A 297 14.26 -7.52 -43.38
C GLN A 297 13.25 -7.57 -42.21
N LYS A 298 12.54 -6.47 -41.96
CA LYS A 298 11.39 -6.44 -41.03
C LYS A 298 10.39 -7.54 -41.42
N PRO A 299 9.99 -8.44 -40.50
CA PRO A 299 9.02 -9.48 -40.83
C PRO A 299 7.70 -8.84 -41.23
N THR A 300 7.04 -9.37 -42.25
CA THR A 300 5.67 -8.97 -42.58
C THR A 300 4.72 -9.32 -41.42
N PRO A 301 3.56 -8.66 -41.26
CA PRO A 301 2.58 -9.03 -40.25
C PRO A 301 2.20 -10.52 -40.29
N ALA A 302 2.05 -11.09 -41.50
CA ALA A 302 1.75 -12.51 -41.67
C ALA A 302 2.87 -13.42 -41.13
N GLN A 303 4.14 -13.11 -41.42
CA GLN A 303 5.29 -13.87 -40.91
C GLN A 303 5.42 -13.77 -39.39
N TYR A 304 5.25 -12.56 -38.83
CA TYR A 304 5.26 -12.35 -37.39
C TYR A 304 4.15 -13.15 -36.72
N LYS A 305 2.91 -13.03 -37.21
CA LYS A 305 1.77 -13.79 -36.71
C LYS A 305 2.05 -15.29 -36.71
N GLN A 306 2.49 -15.85 -37.83
CA GLN A 306 2.77 -17.28 -37.95
C GLN A 306 3.85 -17.74 -36.95
N GLN A 307 4.92 -16.96 -36.78
CA GLN A 307 6.00 -17.31 -35.85
C GLN A 307 5.52 -17.41 -34.40
N PHE A 308 4.69 -16.46 -33.96
CA PHE A 308 4.13 -16.46 -32.61
C PHE A 308 3.12 -17.59 -32.41
N LEU A 309 2.31 -17.92 -33.43
CA LEU A 309 1.42 -19.07 -33.39
C LEU A 309 2.19 -20.40 -33.27
N THR A 310 3.32 -20.55 -33.97
CA THR A 310 4.22 -21.70 -33.81
C THR A 310 4.80 -21.77 -32.40
N ILE A 311 5.28 -20.64 -31.85
CA ILE A 311 5.79 -20.57 -30.46
C ILE A 311 4.71 -21.02 -29.47
N ARG A 312 3.48 -20.56 -29.64
CA ARG A 312 2.34 -20.99 -28.80
C ARG A 312 2.17 -22.51 -28.82
N GLU A 313 2.21 -23.12 -29.99
CA GLU A 313 2.07 -24.58 -30.13
C GLU A 313 3.21 -25.34 -29.47
N ASP A 314 4.46 -24.89 -29.63
CA ASP A 314 5.62 -25.53 -29.03
C ASP A 314 5.59 -25.43 -27.50
N LEU A 315 5.21 -24.25 -26.97
CA LEU A 315 5.05 -24.04 -25.54
C LEU A 315 3.94 -24.92 -24.96
N LEU A 316 2.81 -25.07 -25.66
CA LEU A 316 1.70 -25.95 -25.26
C LEU A 316 2.11 -27.43 -25.30
N LYS A 317 2.81 -27.89 -26.34
CA LYS A 317 3.34 -29.27 -26.43
C LYS A 317 4.29 -29.58 -25.28
N HIS A 318 5.16 -28.64 -24.92
CA HIS A 318 6.04 -28.81 -23.77
C HIS A 318 5.24 -28.90 -22.46
N LEU A 319 4.24 -28.02 -22.26
CA LEU A 319 3.37 -28.06 -21.09
C LEU A 319 2.59 -29.39 -20.98
N ASP A 320 2.09 -29.92 -22.11
CA ASP A 320 1.42 -31.22 -22.19
C ASP A 320 2.37 -32.37 -21.80
N SER A 321 3.64 -32.30 -22.20
CA SER A 321 4.68 -33.26 -21.81
C SER A 321 4.96 -33.21 -20.30
N VAL A 322 5.11 -32.02 -19.73
CA VAL A 322 5.30 -31.82 -18.27
C VAL A 322 4.11 -32.36 -17.47
N LYS A 323 2.87 -32.12 -17.95
CA LYS A 323 1.65 -32.68 -17.34
C LYS A 323 1.59 -34.19 -17.42
N SER A 324 1.96 -34.78 -18.57
CA SER A 324 1.94 -36.23 -18.81
C SER A 324 3.02 -36.96 -18.00
N ALA A 325 4.15 -36.31 -17.75
CA ALA A 325 5.20 -36.78 -16.85
C ALA A 325 4.83 -36.71 -15.36
N GLY A 326 3.64 -36.19 -15.03
CA GLY A 326 3.15 -36.08 -13.65
C GLY A 326 3.89 -35.05 -12.80
N GLN A 327 4.55 -34.07 -13.43
CA GLN A 327 5.39 -33.07 -12.75
C GLN A 327 4.62 -31.83 -12.29
N ILE A 328 3.37 -31.66 -12.73
CA ILE A 328 2.49 -30.56 -12.35
C ILE A 328 1.05 -31.04 -12.16
N SER A 329 0.35 -30.32 -11.29
CA SER A 329 -1.04 -30.56 -10.96
C SER A 329 -1.99 -30.16 -12.09
N PRO A 330 -3.22 -30.72 -12.13
CA PRO A 330 -4.29 -30.25 -13.03
C PRO A 330 -4.51 -28.73 -12.99
N LEU A 331 -4.48 -28.10 -11.81
CA LEU A 331 -4.59 -26.65 -11.67
C LEU A 331 -3.46 -25.88 -12.36
N SER A 332 -2.21 -26.24 -12.08
CA SER A 332 -1.02 -25.57 -12.63
C SER A 332 -0.96 -25.71 -14.15
N TYR A 333 -1.37 -26.86 -14.69
CA TYR A 333 -1.55 -27.05 -16.12
C TYR A 333 -2.63 -26.13 -16.70
N GLN A 334 -3.78 -26.02 -16.04
CA GLN A 334 -4.87 -25.14 -16.47
C GLN A 334 -4.41 -23.66 -16.52
N ILE A 335 -3.77 -23.17 -15.45
CA ILE A 335 -3.22 -21.81 -15.38
C ILE A 335 -2.14 -21.60 -16.45
N GLY A 336 -1.19 -22.53 -16.57
CA GLY A 336 -0.10 -22.45 -17.54
C GLY A 336 -0.61 -22.40 -18.98
N ARG A 337 -1.61 -23.21 -19.32
CA ARG A 337 -2.23 -23.26 -20.65
C ARG A 337 -2.83 -21.90 -21.02
N TYR A 338 -3.63 -21.31 -20.13
CA TYR A 338 -4.19 -19.97 -20.39
C TYR A 338 -3.11 -18.89 -20.39
N ASN A 339 -2.09 -18.99 -19.55
CA ASN A 339 -1.00 -18.02 -19.56
C ASN A 339 -0.27 -17.97 -20.91
N ILE A 340 0.01 -19.12 -21.52
CA ILE A 340 0.61 -19.20 -22.87
C ILE A 340 -0.31 -18.56 -23.92
N ILE A 341 -1.58 -18.96 -23.94
CA ILE A 341 -2.54 -18.52 -24.96
C ILE A 341 -2.66 -17.00 -24.95
N TYR A 342 -2.87 -16.41 -23.78
CA TYR A 342 -3.13 -14.98 -23.66
C TYR A 342 -1.87 -14.12 -23.73
N ALA A 343 -0.72 -14.61 -23.27
CA ALA A 343 0.53 -13.88 -23.47
C ALA A 343 0.94 -13.81 -24.95
N VAL A 344 0.71 -14.87 -25.73
CA VAL A 344 0.95 -14.83 -27.18
C VAL A 344 -0.04 -13.91 -27.87
N ALA A 345 -1.32 -13.97 -27.48
CA ALA A 345 -2.34 -13.06 -28.02
C ALA A 345 -2.00 -11.59 -27.72
N ASP A 346 -1.55 -11.30 -26.49
CA ASP A 346 -1.07 -9.99 -26.07
C ASP A 346 0.10 -9.51 -26.94
N ALA A 347 1.14 -10.34 -27.13
CA ALA A 347 2.28 -9.92 -27.95
C ALA A 347 1.96 -9.77 -29.45
N LEU A 348 0.92 -10.45 -29.96
CA LEU A 348 0.38 -10.24 -31.31
C LEU A 348 -0.34 -8.88 -31.44
N LEU A 349 -0.89 -8.32 -30.36
CA LEU A 349 -1.47 -6.97 -30.38
C LEU A 349 -0.42 -5.86 -30.51
N HIS A 350 0.86 -6.14 -30.26
CA HIS A 350 1.95 -5.15 -30.21
C HIS A 350 2.95 -5.26 -31.37
N TYR A 351 2.53 -5.74 -32.55
CA TYR A 351 3.44 -6.00 -33.68
C TYR A 351 4.39 -4.85 -34.03
N THR A 352 3.90 -3.61 -34.14
CA THR A 352 4.70 -2.44 -34.53
C THR A 352 5.67 -2.04 -33.42
N GLU A 353 5.23 -1.99 -32.16
CA GLU A 353 6.11 -1.72 -31.03
C GLU A 353 7.24 -2.77 -30.96
N LYS A 354 6.86 -4.05 -31.01
CA LYS A 354 7.79 -5.18 -30.86
C LYS A 354 8.74 -5.34 -32.04
N THR A 355 8.30 -5.05 -33.27
CA THR A 355 9.20 -5.00 -34.43
C THR A 355 10.08 -3.75 -34.42
N LYS A 356 9.62 -2.62 -33.88
CA LYS A 356 10.42 -1.41 -33.72
C LYS A 356 11.55 -1.61 -32.70
N ASP A 357 11.23 -2.11 -31.52
CA ASP A 357 12.21 -2.26 -30.42
C ASP A 357 13.16 -3.46 -30.65
N GLY A 358 12.68 -4.54 -31.27
CA GLY A 358 13.48 -5.75 -31.52
C GLY A 358 14.36 -5.70 -32.78
N TRP A 359 13.90 -5.08 -33.87
CA TRP A 359 14.63 -5.09 -35.16
C TRP A 359 15.62 -3.93 -35.33
N TYR A 360 15.25 -2.70 -34.93
CA TYR A 360 16.10 -1.53 -35.12
C TYR A 360 17.25 -1.46 -34.09
N ALA A 361 17.10 -2.08 -32.92
CA ALA A 361 18.16 -2.17 -31.92
C ALA A 361 19.36 -3.05 -32.37
N GLU A 362 19.15 -3.98 -33.30
CA GLU A 362 20.18 -4.89 -33.82
C GLU A 362 20.76 -4.42 -35.18
N ASN A 363 20.14 -3.44 -35.85
CA ASN A 363 20.53 -2.93 -37.17
C ASN A 363 20.73 -1.40 -37.15
N SER A 364 21.92 -0.95 -36.71
CA SER A 364 22.26 0.46 -36.48
C SER A 364 22.34 1.35 -37.74
N GLU A 365 22.15 0.81 -38.94
CA GLU A 365 22.30 1.55 -40.22
C GLU A 365 20.99 2.11 -40.80
N HIS A 366 19.84 1.89 -40.13
CA HIS A 366 18.51 2.25 -40.67
C HIS A 366 17.67 3.15 -39.75
N THR A 367 18.30 4.10 -39.05
CA THR A 367 17.62 5.04 -38.13
C THR A 367 16.73 6.07 -38.84
N ASN A 368 16.77 6.16 -40.18
CA ASN A 368 16.04 7.19 -40.94
C ASN A 368 14.68 6.72 -41.49
N ASP A 369 14.28 5.45 -41.29
CA ASP A 369 13.03 4.88 -41.82
C ASP A 369 11.96 4.66 -40.73
N VAL A 370 11.95 5.52 -39.71
CA VAL A 370 10.97 5.49 -38.61
C VAL A 370 9.59 6.01 -39.06
N ASN A 371 9.51 6.66 -40.23
CA ASN A 371 8.29 7.26 -40.78
C ASN A 371 7.43 6.28 -41.61
N SER A 372 7.92 5.08 -41.95
CA SER A 372 7.15 4.01 -42.63
C SER A 372 6.42 3.07 -41.66
N ILE A 373 6.47 3.37 -40.35
CA ILE A 373 6.00 2.52 -39.25
C ILE A 373 4.45 2.48 -39.13
N ASN A 374 3.72 3.34 -39.84
CA ASN A 374 2.28 3.56 -39.64
C ASN A 374 1.35 2.86 -40.65
N ALA A 375 1.80 1.82 -41.36
CA ALA A 375 0.92 1.07 -42.27
C ALA A 375 -0.13 0.27 -41.46
N ALA A 376 -1.41 0.50 -41.71
CA ALA A 376 -2.50 -0.21 -41.04
C ALA A 376 -2.39 -1.73 -41.24
N LEU A 377 -2.55 -2.50 -40.17
CA LEU A 377 -2.57 -3.96 -40.24
C LEU A 377 -3.81 -4.45 -40.99
N PRO A 378 -3.69 -5.49 -41.84
CA PRO A 378 -4.83 -6.01 -42.57
C PRO A 378 -5.83 -6.67 -41.59
N SER A 379 -7.12 -6.62 -41.90
CA SER A 379 -8.18 -7.07 -40.98
C SER A 379 -8.07 -8.55 -40.59
N ASP A 380 -7.58 -9.40 -41.50
CA ASP A 380 -7.34 -10.83 -41.29
C ASP A 380 -6.14 -11.12 -40.36
N TYR A 381 -5.29 -10.13 -40.08
CA TYR A 381 -4.25 -10.24 -39.08
C TYR A 381 -4.85 -10.61 -37.71
N PHE A 382 -5.97 -9.99 -37.33
CA PHE A 382 -6.60 -10.14 -36.01
C PHE A 382 -7.43 -11.42 -35.83
N ASP A 383 -7.47 -12.31 -36.83
CA ASP A 383 -8.20 -13.58 -36.72
C ASP A 383 -7.74 -14.48 -35.56
N PHE A 384 -6.56 -14.24 -34.98
CA PHE A 384 -6.09 -14.95 -33.78
C PHE A 384 -6.95 -14.66 -32.53
N LEU A 385 -7.77 -13.61 -32.55
CA LEU A 385 -8.69 -13.26 -31.46
C LEU A 385 -9.93 -14.18 -31.42
N LYS A 386 -10.22 -14.92 -32.50
CA LYS A 386 -11.36 -15.86 -32.55
C LYS A 386 -11.20 -16.93 -31.47
N GLY A 387 -12.23 -17.10 -30.64
CA GLY A 387 -12.25 -18.08 -29.54
C GLY A 387 -11.48 -17.70 -28.28
N LEU A 388 -11.05 -16.43 -28.15
CA LEU A 388 -10.45 -15.91 -26.91
C LEU A 388 -11.47 -15.35 -25.90
N ASP A 389 -12.77 -15.40 -26.20
CA ASP A 389 -13.88 -15.11 -25.30
C ASP A 389 -14.11 -16.25 -24.30
N ASN A 390 -13.06 -16.56 -23.53
CA ASN A 390 -13.05 -17.65 -22.57
C ASN A 390 -12.97 -17.12 -21.15
N ASP A 391 -14.10 -17.17 -20.44
CA ASP A 391 -14.23 -16.82 -19.03
C ASP A 391 -13.27 -17.62 -18.13
N GLU A 392 -12.87 -18.82 -18.55
CA GLU A 392 -11.97 -19.65 -17.75
C GLU A 392 -10.55 -19.07 -17.64
N ALA A 393 -10.15 -18.26 -18.62
CA ALA A 393 -8.83 -17.69 -18.72
C ALA A 393 -8.51 -16.69 -17.61
N ILE A 394 -9.50 -16.24 -16.86
CA ILE A 394 -9.35 -15.27 -15.78
C ILE A 394 -8.37 -15.72 -14.67
N ILE A 395 -8.11 -17.02 -14.55
CA ILE A 395 -7.12 -17.55 -13.60
C ILE A 395 -5.68 -17.29 -14.04
N SER A 396 -5.48 -16.86 -15.28
CA SER A 396 -4.17 -16.55 -15.86
C SER A 396 -3.73 -15.14 -15.52
N PRO A 397 -2.46 -14.94 -15.13
CA PRO A 397 -1.86 -13.61 -15.08
C PRO A 397 -1.87 -12.88 -16.44
N ALA A 398 -1.48 -13.55 -17.53
CA ALA A 398 -1.40 -12.95 -18.86
C ALA A 398 -2.75 -12.55 -19.46
N PHE A 399 -3.86 -13.14 -18.99
CA PHE A 399 -5.21 -12.69 -19.37
C PHE A 399 -5.44 -11.23 -19.02
N ARG A 400 -4.88 -10.76 -17.89
CA ARG A 400 -4.95 -9.35 -17.51
C ARG A 400 -4.26 -8.47 -18.52
N ASP A 401 -3.01 -8.79 -18.85
CA ASP A 401 -2.20 -7.92 -19.72
C ASP A 401 -2.86 -7.83 -21.11
N PHE A 402 -3.32 -8.95 -21.66
CA PHE A 402 -4.15 -9.00 -22.86
C PHE A 402 -5.39 -8.09 -22.79
N VAL A 403 -6.14 -8.15 -21.68
CA VAL A 403 -7.32 -7.29 -21.46
C VAL A 403 -6.93 -5.82 -21.44
N GLU A 404 -5.85 -5.45 -20.75
CA GLU A 404 -5.39 -4.05 -20.66
C GLU A 404 -4.95 -3.50 -22.02
N SER A 405 -4.30 -4.31 -22.85
CA SER A 405 -3.88 -3.92 -24.19
C SER A 405 -5.06 -3.72 -25.15
N ILE A 406 -6.16 -4.46 -24.96
CA ILE A 406 -7.41 -4.20 -25.69
C ILE A 406 -8.11 -2.93 -25.16
N ARG A 407 -8.05 -2.65 -23.85
CA ARG A 407 -8.69 -1.48 -23.23
C ARG A 407 -8.04 -0.16 -23.65
N ASN A 408 -6.72 -0.11 -23.86
CA ASN A 408 -5.97 1.14 -24.10
C ASN A 408 -5.27 1.18 -25.48
N PRO A 409 -6.01 1.16 -26.61
CA PRO A 409 -5.38 1.08 -27.93
C PRO A 409 -4.58 2.34 -28.30
N ASN A 410 -4.86 3.51 -27.71
CA ASN A 410 -4.07 4.73 -27.97
C ASN A 410 -2.61 4.66 -27.49
N GLN A 411 -2.28 3.72 -26.60
CA GLN A 411 -0.88 3.41 -26.24
C GLN A 411 -0.24 2.39 -27.19
N HIS A 412 -1.02 1.73 -28.05
CA HIS A 412 -0.62 0.60 -28.88
C HIS A 412 -1.09 0.79 -30.33
N THR A 413 -0.21 1.31 -31.18
CA THR A 413 -0.48 1.86 -32.53
C THR A 413 -1.03 0.88 -33.58
N ASP A 414 -1.32 -0.37 -33.22
CA ASP A 414 -1.53 -1.49 -34.16
C ASP A 414 -2.96 -2.02 -34.23
N TYR A 415 -3.64 -2.02 -33.10
CA TYR A 415 -4.98 -2.57 -33.03
C TYR A 415 -5.94 -1.54 -33.65
N PRO A 416 -6.78 -1.90 -34.64
CA PRO A 416 -7.74 -0.98 -35.20
C PRO A 416 -8.58 -0.46 -34.04
N PRO A 417 -8.57 0.85 -33.77
CA PRO A 417 -9.17 1.37 -32.57
C PRO A 417 -10.61 0.89 -32.50
N LEU A 418 -10.94 0.19 -31.42
CA LEU A 418 -12.31 0.19 -30.92
C LEU A 418 -12.77 1.64 -30.66
N ASP A 419 -11.81 2.57 -30.57
CA ASP A 419 -11.95 4.02 -30.48
C ASP A 419 -12.35 4.73 -31.79
N ASN A 420 -12.46 4.05 -32.94
CA ASN A 420 -13.13 4.63 -34.12
C ASN A 420 -14.66 4.68 -33.95
N ILE A 421 -15.17 4.51 -32.74
CA ILE A 421 -16.43 5.12 -32.32
C ILE A 421 -16.10 6.61 -32.22
N GLY A 422 -16.29 7.35 -33.31
CA GLY A 422 -16.03 8.79 -33.36
C GLY A 422 -16.74 9.51 -32.22
N MET A 423 -16.04 9.69 -31.09
CA MET A 423 -16.36 10.65 -30.04
C MET A 423 -16.47 12.05 -30.66
N ASP A 424 -15.87 12.25 -31.83
CA ASP A 424 -15.84 13.49 -32.61
C ASP A 424 -17.19 13.87 -33.24
N THR A 425 -18.23 13.05 -33.09
CA THR A 425 -19.61 13.46 -33.38
C THR A 425 -20.39 13.77 -32.10
N ILE A 426 -19.83 14.68 -31.28
CA ILE A 426 -20.55 15.42 -30.22
C ILE A 426 -21.50 16.43 -30.89
N GLY A 427 -22.48 15.90 -31.61
CA GLY A 427 -23.51 16.65 -32.34
C GLY A 427 -24.86 15.99 -32.16
N HIS A 428 -25.42 16.11 -30.95
CA HIS A 428 -26.80 15.75 -30.55
C HIS A 428 -27.14 14.24 -30.57
N ILE A 429 -27.35 13.66 -29.38
CA ILE A 429 -27.99 12.35 -29.24
C ILE A 429 -29.38 12.43 -29.87
N ALA A 430 -29.73 11.47 -30.73
CA ALA A 430 -31.06 11.45 -31.34
C ALA A 430 -32.14 11.42 -30.25
N PRO A 431 -33.11 12.35 -30.24
CA PRO A 431 -34.12 12.46 -29.19
C PRO A 431 -34.88 11.17 -28.86
N GLN A 432 -35.15 10.35 -29.87
CA GLN A 432 -35.80 9.05 -29.68
C GLN A 432 -34.89 7.99 -29.05
N THR A 433 -33.58 8.05 -29.30
CA THR A 433 -32.60 7.18 -28.63
C THR A 433 -32.51 7.58 -27.16
N LEU A 434 -32.38 8.88 -26.89
CA LEU A 434 -32.39 9.42 -25.53
C LEU A 434 -33.66 9.02 -24.75
N ALA A 435 -34.83 9.06 -25.40
CA ALA A 435 -36.08 8.60 -24.80
C ALA A 435 -36.08 7.10 -24.47
N LYS A 436 -35.56 6.25 -25.36
CA LYS A 436 -35.46 4.79 -25.13
C LYS A 436 -34.52 4.44 -23.98
N ASP A 437 -33.45 5.20 -23.83
CA ASP A 437 -32.43 4.93 -22.80
C ASP A 437 -32.91 5.40 -21.42
N LEU A 438 -33.57 6.55 -21.34
CA LEU A 438 -33.93 7.17 -20.05
C LEU A 438 -35.29 6.74 -19.50
N LEU A 439 -36.30 6.53 -20.34
CA LEU A 439 -37.66 6.23 -19.86
C LEU A 439 -37.78 4.92 -19.05
N PRO A 440 -37.05 3.82 -19.37
CA PRO A 440 -37.09 2.59 -18.60
C PRO A 440 -36.40 2.66 -17.22
N LEU A 441 -35.63 3.71 -16.96
CA LEU A 441 -34.86 3.87 -15.72
C LEU A 441 -35.72 4.54 -14.64
N GLN A 442 -35.66 3.99 -13.42
CA GLN A 442 -36.47 4.45 -12.29
C GLN A 442 -35.66 5.36 -11.36
N HIS A 443 -34.35 5.15 -11.25
CA HIS A 443 -33.47 5.82 -10.30
C HIS A 443 -32.36 6.59 -11.02
N LEU A 444 -32.76 7.58 -11.82
CA LEU A 444 -31.86 8.55 -12.42
C LEU A 444 -31.41 9.57 -11.37
N ASP A 445 -30.16 10.02 -11.47
CA ASP A 445 -29.58 11.05 -10.60
C ASP A 445 -28.87 12.14 -11.44
N PRO A 446 -29.52 13.30 -11.67
CA PRO A 446 -30.81 13.72 -11.10
C PRO A 446 -32.01 12.97 -11.70
N PRO A 447 -33.19 12.95 -11.05
CA PRO A 447 -34.39 12.33 -11.60
C PRO A 447 -35.04 13.20 -12.71
N LEU A 448 -35.65 12.57 -13.71
CA LEU A 448 -36.44 13.27 -14.74
C LEU A 448 -37.66 13.98 -14.13
N THR A 449 -37.84 15.26 -14.48
CA THR A 449 -39.07 16.00 -14.17
C THR A 449 -40.26 15.44 -14.96
N ALA A 450 -41.49 15.73 -14.50
CA ALA A 450 -42.71 15.32 -15.20
C ALA A 450 -42.76 15.84 -16.65
N SER A 451 -42.35 17.09 -16.87
CA SER A 451 -42.30 17.71 -18.21
C SER A 451 -41.25 17.05 -19.11
N GLN A 452 -40.06 16.73 -18.59
CA GLN A 452 -39.04 16.01 -19.36
C GLN A 452 -39.51 14.59 -19.71
N ARG A 453 -40.15 13.88 -18.77
CA ARG A 453 -40.71 12.55 -19.03
C ARG A 453 -41.80 12.59 -20.11
N GLN A 454 -42.69 13.58 -20.05
CA GLN A 454 -43.72 13.78 -21.08
C GLN A 454 -43.09 14.09 -22.44
N LEU A 455 -42.12 15.00 -22.50
CA LEU A 455 -41.39 15.36 -23.72
C LEU A 455 -40.75 14.13 -24.39
N LEU A 456 -40.11 13.26 -23.60
CA LEU A 456 -39.50 12.01 -24.07
C LEU A 456 -40.55 11.00 -24.54
N GLN A 457 -41.71 10.91 -23.87
CA GLN A 457 -42.81 10.06 -24.31
C GLN A 457 -43.43 10.55 -25.62
N ASP A 458 -43.62 11.86 -25.75
CA ASP A 458 -44.21 12.49 -26.93
C ASP A 458 -43.34 12.25 -28.16
N VAL A 459 -42.02 12.46 -28.07
CA VAL A 459 -41.11 12.21 -29.20
C VAL A 459 -41.00 10.71 -29.55
N LEU A 460 -41.15 9.82 -28.56
CA LEU A 460 -41.13 8.37 -28.76
C LEU A 460 -42.41 7.86 -29.45
N ASN A 461 -43.54 8.52 -29.22
CA ASN A 461 -44.83 8.19 -29.82
C ASN A 461 -44.97 8.69 -31.27
N LEU A 462 -44.11 9.63 -31.72
CA LEU A 462 -44.07 10.08 -33.10
C LEU A 462 -43.41 9.02 -34.00
N THR A 463 -44.09 8.67 -35.09
CA THR A 463 -43.61 7.66 -36.05
C THR A 463 -43.22 8.26 -37.41
N ASP A 464 -43.67 9.49 -37.70
CA ASP A 464 -43.40 10.19 -38.95
C ASP A 464 -42.17 11.10 -38.87
N SER A 465 -41.25 10.97 -39.83
CA SER A 465 -39.97 11.70 -39.84
C SER A 465 -40.14 13.23 -39.88
N ALA A 466 -41.15 13.74 -40.59
CA ALA A 466 -41.39 15.19 -40.68
C ALA A 466 -41.99 15.74 -39.38
N ALA A 467 -42.91 14.99 -38.75
CA ALA A 467 -43.44 15.29 -37.43
C ALA A 467 -42.34 15.28 -36.35
N ILE A 468 -41.44 14.30 -36.39
CA ILE A 468 -40.29 14.21 -35.47
C ILE A 468 -39.39 15.44 -35.65
N GLN A 469 -38.99 15.79 -36.88
CA GLN A 469 -38.12 16.95 -37.13
C GLN A 469 -38.75 18.25 -36.65
N LYS A 470 -40.06 18.44 -36.90
CA LYS A 470 -40.80 19.61 -36.44
C LYS A 470 -40.84 19.68 -34.92
N PHE A 471 -41.16 18.57 -34.25
CA PHE A 471 -41.22 18.48 -32.79
C PHE A 471 -39.86 18.74 -32.14
N VAL A 472 -38.80 18.12 -32.66
CA VAL A 472 -37.43 18.31 -32.18
C VAL A 472 -36.96 19.75 -32.37
N SER A 473 -37.31 20.40 -33.49
CA SER A 473 -36.99 21.81 -33.72
C SER A 473 -37.72 22.75 -32.75
N GLN A 474 -38.95 22.42 -32.36
CA GLN A 474 -39.73 23.20 -31.40
C GLN A 474 -39.20 23.06 -29.96
N HIS A 475 -38.62 21.89 -29.63
CA HIS A 475 -38.10 21.57 -28.30
C HIS A 475 -36.57 21.43 -28.26
N GLN A 476 -35.88 22.15 -29.15
CA GLN A 476 -34.45 21.94 -29.39
C GLN A 476 -33.61 22.16 -28.13
N GLN A 477 -33.93 23.20 -27.35
CA GLN A 477 -33.17 23.53 -26.15
C GLN A 477 -33.40 22.49 -25.05
N GLU A 478 -34.62 21.98 -24.87
CA GLU A 478 -34.89 20.93 -23.88
C GLU A 478 -34.12 19.63 -24.21
N PHE A 479 -34.02 19.26 -25.49
CA PHE A 479 -33.25 18.09 -25.91
C PHE A 479 -31.73 18.30 -25.78
N ILE A 480 -31.22 19.52 -26.01
CA ILE A 480 -29.81 19.84 -25.76
C ILE A 480 -29.49 19.69 -24.27
N THR A 481 -30.33 20.24 -23.39
CA THR A 481 -30.17 20.11 -21.95
C THR A 481 -30.22 18.65 -21.51
N LEU A 482 -31.24 17.88 -21.91
CA LEU A 482 -31.33 16.45 -21.56
C LEU A 482 -30.16 15.63 -22.09
N SER A 483 -29.70 15.90 -23.32
CA SER A 483 -28.55 15.20 -23.89
C SER A 483 -27.26 15.51 -23.12
N THR A 484 -27.13 16.72 -22.59
CA THR A 484 -25.97 17.14 -21.79
C THR A 484 -26.01 16.50 -20.40
N ASP A 485 -27.16 16.61 -19.71
CA ASP A 485 -27.35 16.15 -18.33
C ASP A 485 -27.22 14.62 -18.18
N TYR A 486 -27.53 13.85 -19.23
CA TYR A 486 -27.52 12.39 -19.20
C TYR A 486 -26.55 11.75 -20.21
N TYR A 487 -25.60 12.52 -20.73
CA TYR A 487 -24.62 12.07 -21.71
C TYR A 487 -23.88 10.78 -21.29
N LEU A 488 -23.46 10.71 -20.02
CA LEU A 488 -22.76 9.54 -19.48
C LEU A 488 -23.62 8.27 -19.49
N ILE A 489 -24.92 8.40 -19.27
CA ILE A 489 -25.86 7.25 -19.32
C ILE A 489 -25.99 6.73 -20.74
N TYR A 490 -26.05 7.62 -21.73
CA TYR A 490 -26.06 7.26 -23.14
C TYR A 490 -24.77 6.55 -23.58
N ILE A 491 -23.60 7.07 -23.19
CA ILE A 491 -22.31 6.40 -23.47
C ILE A 491 -22.33 4.99 -22.85
N LEU A 492 -22.77 4.88 -21.61
CA LEU A 492 -22.80 3.61 -20.87
C LEU A 492 -23.72 2.56 -21.49
N ASP A 493 -24.84 3.00 -22.06
CA ASP A 493 -25.75 2.11 -22.77
C ASP A 493 -25.16 1.72 -24.14
N THR A 494 -24.64 2.71 -24.87
CA THR A 494 -24.37 2.56 -26.30
C THR A 494 -22.99 1.97 -26.60
N VAL A 495 -21.94 2.43 -25.92
CA VAL A 495 -20.56 2.06 -26.24
C VAL A 495 -20.26 0.59 -25.97
N PRO A 496 -20.61 0.00 -24.81
CA PRO A 496 -20.42 -1.43 -24.57
C PRO A 496 -21.17 -2.30 -25.56
N ASN A 497 -22.41 -1.93 -25.91
CA ASN A 497 -23.23 -2.65 -26.88
C ASN A 497 -22.63 -2.59 -28.29
N PHE A 498 -22.11 -1.44 -28.71
CA PHE A 498 -21.43 -1.29 -29.99
C PHE A 498 -20.12 -2.09 -30.03
N LEU A 499 -19.31 -1.99 -28.97
CA LEU A 499 -18.08 -2.76 -28.81
C LEU A 499 -18.35 -4.26 -28.92
N LEU A 500 -19.32 -4.75 -28.14
CA LEU A 500 -19.73 -6.15 -28.15
C LEU A 500 -20.25 -6.58 -29.52
N ALA A 501 -21.07 -5.75 -30.19
CA ALA A 501 -21.57 -6.03 -31.53
C ALA A 501 -20.43 -6.15 -32.55
N ARG A 502 -19.42 -5.28 -32.47
CA ARG A 502 -18.23 -5.31 -33.34
C ARG A 502 -17.36 -6.52 -33.06
N CYS A 503 -17.05 -6.82 -31.79
CA CYS A 503 -16.32 -8.03 -31.40
C CYS A 503 -17.06 -9.30 -31.84
N ARG A 504 -18.39 -9.32 -31.74
CA ARG A 504 -19.22 -10.44 -32.22
C ARG A 504 -19.17 -10.58 -33.73
N GLN A 505 -19.28 -9.48 -34.47
CA GLN A 505 -19.23 -9.48 -35.94
C GLN A 505 -17.86 -9.93 -36.46
N GLN A 506 -16.77 -9.45 -35.85
CA GLN A 506 -15.41 -9.68 -36.33
C GLN A 506 -14.82 -11.00 -35.81
N PHE A 507 -15.05 -11.33 -34.54
CA PHE A 507 -14.37 -12.45 -33.85
C PHE A 507 -15.31 -13.53 -33.33
N GLY A 508 -16.63 -13.32 -33.42
CA GLY A 508 -17.63 -14.28 -32.92
C GLY A 508 -17.80 -14.31 -31.40
N TRP A 509 -17.24 -13.32 -30.69
CA TRP A 509 -17.28 -13.28 -29.22
C TRP A 509 -18.71 -13.19 -28.68
N LYS A 510 -18.95 -13.91 -27.59
CA LYS A 510 -20.23 -13.92 -26.86
C LYS A 510 -20.16 -13.05 -25.60
N PRO A 511 -21.32 -12.60 -25.08
CA PRO A 511 -21.37 -11.98 -23.76
C PRO A 511 -20.79 -12.94 -22.69
N GLY A 512 -19.88 -12.41 -21.86
CA GLY A 512 -19.23 -13.14 -20.77
C GLY A 512 -18.32 -12.23 -19.94
N ILE A 513 -17.48 -12.83 -19.09
CA ILE A 513 -16.52 -12.12 -18.23
C ILE A 513 -15.61 -11.21 -19.04
N LEU A 514 -15.06 -11.67 -20.17
CA LEU A 514 -14.16 -10.85 -20.99
C LEU A 514 -14.86 -9.57 -21.45
N THR A 515 -16.04 -9.68 -22.04
CA THR A 515 -16.79 -8.52 -22.58
C THR A 515 -17.25 -7.59 -21.47
N ASP A 516 -17.65 -8.14 -20.32
CA ASP A 516 -18.02 -7.38 -19.13
C ASP A 516 -16.84 -6.63 -18.50
N ILE A 517 -15.61 -7.14 -18.64
CA ILE A 517 -14.38 -6.48 -18.20
C ILE A 517 -13.91 -5.47 -19.25
N LEU A 518 -14.15 -5.69 -20.54
CA LEU A 518 -13.81 -4.70 -21.57
C LEU A 518 -14.74 -3.48 -21.52
N ALA A 519 -16.02 -3.68 -21.22
CA ALA A 519 -17.03 -2.61 -21.15
C ALA A 519 -16.62 -1.41 -20.26
N PRO A 520 -16.03 -1.56 -19.05
CA PRO A 520 -15.67 -0.45 -18.17
C PRO A 520 -14.29 0.17 -18.42
N GLY A 521 -13.46 -0.37 -19.32
CA GLY A 521 -12.03 -0.01 -19.43
C GLY A 521 -11.77 1.48 -19.68
N ASN A 522 -12.57 2.12 -20.52
CA ASN A 522 -12.49 3.57 -20.77
C ASN A 522 -13.40 4.38 -19.83
N LEU A 523 -14.42 3.73 -19.26
CA LEU A 523 -15.44 4.36 -18.44
C LEU A 523 -15.00 4.55 -16.98
N THR A 524 -14.17 3.66 -16.44
CA THR A 524 -13.71 3.71 -15.05
C THR A 524 -12.83 4.94 -14.76
N GLN A 525 -12.00 5.37 -15.73
CA GLN A 525 -11.25 6.64 -15.61
C GLN A 525 -12.16 7.88 -15.74
N GLN A 526 -13.22 7.80 -16.56
CA GLN A 526 -14.18 8.91 -16.72
C GLN A 526 -15.13 9.02 -15.51
N PHE A 527 -15.55 7.91 -14.90
CA PHE A 527 -16.34 7.87 -13.65
C PHE A 527 -15.62 8.54 -12.47
N LEU A 528 -14.29 8.52 -12.49
CA LEU A 528 -13.47 9.11 -11.43
C LEU A 528 -13.27 10.62 -11.60
N SER A 529 -13.58 11.19 -12.78
CA SER A 529 -13.14 12.56 -13.13
C SER A 529 -14.25 13.60 -13.28
N GLN A 530 -15.52 13.23 -13.51
CA GLN A 530 -16.56 14.22 -13.86
C GLN A 530 -17.89 13.96 -13.14
N GLY A 531 -18.08 14.57 -11.97
CA GLY A 531 -19.28 14.44 -11.14
C GLY A 531 -20.52 15.17 -11.68
N GLN A 532 -21.04 14.80 -12.86
CA GLN A 532 -22.22 15.44 -13.44
C GLN A 532 -23.46 14.54 -13.68
N THR A 533 -23.37 13.22 -13.50
CA THR A 533 -24.58 12.35 -13.45
C THR A 533 -24.26 11.08 -12.65
N GLY A 534 -25.15 10.66 -11.74
CA GLY A 534 -25.01 9.39 -11.06
C GLY A 534 -25.38 8.23 -11.99
N ILE A 535 -24.48 7.25 -12.14
CA ILE A 535 -24.79 6.04 -12.92
C ILE A 535 -25.96 5.30 -12.24
N PRO A 536 -26.99 4.88 -12.99
CA PRO A 536 -28.11 4.10 -12.47
C PRO A 536 -27.64 2.75 -11.91
N GLU A 537 -28.12 2.37 -10.73
CA GLU A 537 -27.80 1.06 -10.17
C GLU A 537 -28.42 -0.08 -11.01
N GLU A 538 -29.49 0.20 -11.75
CA GLU A 538 -30.20 -0.73 -12.62
C GLU A 538 -29.33 -1.26 -13.78
N TYR A 539 -28.22 -0.61 -14.10
CA TYR A 539 -27.24 -1.14 -15.07
C TYR A 539 -26.42 -2.29 -14.50
N PHE A 540 -26.39 -2.45 -13.17
CA PHE A 540 -25.67 -3.52 -12.49
C PHE A 540 -26.59 -4.62 -11.97
N LYS A 541 -27.92 -4.41 -11.97
CA LYS A 541 -28.89 -5.39 -11.45
C LYS A 541 -30.29 -5.21 -12.07
N GLY A 542 -31.04 -6.29 -12.15
CA GLY A 542 -32.45 -6.26 -12.57
C GLY A 542 -32.61 -6.22 -14.10
N PRO A 543 -33.79 -5.81 -14.60
CA PRO A 543 -34.15 -5.96 -16.02
C PRO A 543 -33.32 -5.10 -16.98
N ASN A 544 -32.65 -4.06 -16.49
CA ASN A 544 -31.84 -3.14 -17.30
C ASN A 544 -30.32 -3.42 -17.18
N GLN A 545 -29.93 -4.55 -16.56
CA GLN A 545 -28.54 -4.90 -16.31
C GLN A 545 -27.73 -5.00 -17.61
N LYS A 546 -26.55 -4.38 -17.65
CA LYS A 546 -25.64 -4.33 -18.81
C LYS A 546 -24.49 -5.34 -18.75
N PHE A 547 -24.23 -5.88 -17.57
CA PHE A 547 -23.17 -6.87 -17.34
C PHE A 547 -23.77 -8.27 -17.30
N SER A 548 -23.24 -9.17 -18.12
CA SER A 548 -23.69 -10.57 -18.17
C SER A 548 -23.34 -11.38 -16.92
N ASN A 549 -22.27 -11.01 -16.20
CA ASN A 549 -21.76 -11.64 -15.01
C ASN A 549 -22.18 -10.87 -13.75
N PRO A 550 -22.97 -11.48 -12.85
CA PRO A 550 -23.49 -10.80 -11.67
C PRO A 550 -22.40 -10.39 -10.67
N PHE A 551 -21.28 -11.10 -10.60
CA PHE A 551 -20.19 -10.73 -9.70
C PHE A 551 -19.45 -9.49 -10.19
N ILE A 552 -19.19 -9.39 -11.50
CA ILE A 552 -18.56 -8.19 -12.08
C ILE A 552 -19.49 -6.99 -11.85
N ALA A 553 -20.78 -7.17 -12.17
CA ALA A 553 -21.79 -6.15 -11.94
C ALA A 553 -21.81 -5.68 -10.48
N ALA A 554 -21.83 -6.62 -9.52
CA ALA A 554 -21.79 -6.32 -8.10
C ALA A 554 -20.47 -5.65 -7.67
N THR A 555 -19.32 -6.08 -8.17
CA THR A 555 -18.02 -5.45 -7.86
C THR A 555 -17.95 -4.01 -8.35
N LEU A 556 -18.45 -3.74 -9.56
CA LEU A 556 -18.48 -2.38 -10.12
C LEU A 556 -19.51 -1.52 -9.37
N LEU A 557 -20.66 -2.08 -9.00
CA LEU A 557 -21.66 -1.40 -8.16
C LEU A 557 -21.11 -1.07 -6.78
N GLU A 558 -20.44 -2.01 -6.10
CA GLU A 558 -19.76 -1.77 -4.82
C GLU A 558 -18.76 -0.62 -4.96
N ARG A 559 -17.95 -0.61 -6.04
CA ARG A 559 -16.99 0.46 -6.28
C ARG A 559 -17.68 1.80 -6.56
N LEU A 560 -18.76 1.80 -7.34
CA LEU A 560 -19.57 2.99 -7.60
C LEU A 560 -20.16 3.53 -6.29
N GLN A 561 -20.64 2.65 -5.41
CA GLN A 561 -21.17 3.01 -4.10
C GLN A 561 -20.08 3.48 -3.15
N GLU A 562 -18.88 2.90 -3.16
CA GLU A 562 -17.72 3.43 -2.44
C GLU A 562 -17.37 4.83 -2.92
N ILE A 563 -17.36 5.06 -4.23
CA ILE A 563 -17.10 6.39 -4.81
C ILE A 563 -18.23 7.34 -4.44
N LYS A 564 -19.49 6.94 -4.54
CA LYS A 564 -20.65 7.75 -4.14
C LYS A 564 -20.65 8.02 -2.64
N ASN A 565 -20.26 7.07 -1.81
CA ASN A 565 -20.17 7.24 -0.37
C ASN A 565 -18.98 8.09 -0.01
N THR A 566 -17.85 7.94 -0.70
CA THR A 566 -16.68 8.81 -0.54
C THR A 566 -17.03 10.20 -1.03
N SER A 567 -17.68 10.36 -2.19
CA SER A 567 -18.11 11.65 -2.73
C SER A 567 -19.23 12.27 -1.92
N THR A 568 -20.13 11.49 -1.31
CA THR A 568 -21.19 11.96 -0.41
C THR A 568 -20.63 12.21 0.98
N GLN A 569 -19.59 11.50 1.43
CA GLN A 569 -18.83 11.85 2.64
C GLN A 569 -17.98 13.08 2.37
N ILE A 570 -17.44 13.26 1.17
CA ILE A 570 -16.74 14.45 0.71
C ILE A 570 -17.73 15.59 0.55
N SER A 571 -18.93 15.37 0.00
CA SER A 571 -19.98 16.36 -0.23
C SER A 571 -20.79 16.64 1.03
N ALA A 572 -20.89 15.70 1.97
CA ALA A 572 -21.44 15.91 3.31
C ALA A 572 -20.38 16.51 4.23
N ALA A 573 -19.08 16.20 4.06
CA ALA A 573 -17.99 16.95 4.68
C ALA A 573 -17.87 18.34 4.06
N GLN A 574 -18.12 18.50 2.77
CA GLN A 574 -18.16 19.80 2.07
C GLN A 574 -19.46 20.56 2.38
N ALA A 575 -20.60 19.88 2.58
CA ALA A 575 -21.86 20.49 3.00
C ALA A 575 -21.87 20.79 4.52
N MET A 576 -21.15 19.99 5.31
CA MET A 576 -20.73 20.36 6.65
C MET A 576 -19.69 21.48 6.62
N GLN A 577 -18.87 21.63 5.56
CA GLN A 577 -18.01 22.80 5.34
C GLN A 577 -18.80 24.04 4.85
N THR A 578 -19.89 23.90 4.10
CA THR A 578 -20.75 25.04 3.69
C THR A 578 -21.74 25.45 4.79
N ASN A 579 -21.98 24.57 5.76
CA ASN A 579 -22.61 24.92 7.05
C ASN A 579 -21.62 25.07 8.21
N GLN A 580 -20.30 25.08 7.95
CA GLN A 580 -19.32 25.50 8.94
C GLN A 580 -19.04 26.98 8.75
N HIS A 581 -19.13 27.68 9.89
CA HIS A 581 -18.52 28.98 10.10
C HIS A 581 -17.25 29.12 9.26
N ALA A 582 -17.19 30.14 8.40
CA ALA A 582 -15.91 30.60 7.88
C ALA A 582 -14.98 30.74 9.09
N ILE A 583 -13.94 29.90 9.17
CA ILE A 583 -12.91 30.07 10.20
C ILE A 583 -12.23 31.37 9.82
N ASN A 584 -12.63 32.44 10.48
CA ASN A 584 -11.99 33.72 10.39
C ASN A 584 -10.67 33.56 11.14
N TYR A 585 -9.54 33.80 10.50
CA TYR A 585 -8.23 33.75 11.16
C TYR A 585 -7.88 35.10 11.77
N ASN A 586 -8.81 35.68 12.54
CA ASN A 586 -8.74 37.06 13.04
C ASN A 586 -8.21 37.15 14.47
N SER A 587 -8.17 36.04 15.21
CA SER A 587 -7.76 35.99 16.61
C SER A 587 -6.93 34.74 16.94
N GLU A 588 -6.13 34.82 18.01
CA GLU A 588 -5.29 33.72 18.50
C GLU A 588 -6.10 32.44 18.80
N ALA A 589 -7.29 32.60 19.37
CA ALA A 589 -8.19 31.49 19.68
C ALA A 589 -8.62 30.74 18.40
N GLU A 590 -8.95 31.45 17.32
CA GLU A 590 -9.33 30.85 16.04
C GLU A 590 -8.15 30.09 15.39
N TRP A 591 -6.92 30.61 15.53
CA TRP A 591 -5.72 29.89 15.08
C TRP A 591 -5.47 28.60 15.88
N MET A 592 -5.82 28.57 17.17
CA MET A 592 -5.69 27.39 18.02
C MET A 592 -6.87 26.41 17.91
N ASP A 593 -8.01 26.86 17.37
CA ASP A 593 -9.25 26.09 17.45
C ASP A 593 -9.17 24.82 16.61
N ILE A 594 -9.35 23.68 17.27
CA ILE A 594 -9.24 22.37 16.62
C ILE A 594 -10.65 21.85 16.47
N HIS A 595 -11.01 21.55 15.22
CA HIS A 595 -12.26 20.94 14.81
C HIS A 595 -11.99 19.50 14.37
N PRO A 596 -11.92 18.52 15.30
CA PRO A 596 -11.61 17.14 14.95
C PRO A 596 -12.57 16.54 13.92
N GLU A 597 -13.80 17.04 13.88
CA GLU A 597 -14.82 16.67 12.90
C GLU A 597 -14.46 17.05 11.46
N GLN A 598 -13.55 18.00 11.26
CA GLN A 598 -13.02 18.38 9.94
C GLN A 598 -11.86 17.50 9.49
N PHE A 599 -11.31 16.66 10.39
CA PHE A 599 -10.13 15.87 10.08
C PHE A 599 -10.52 14.57 9.38
N ILE A 600 -9.94 14.39 8.20
CA ILE A 600 -10.04 13.16 7.40
C ILE A 600 -9.13 12.08 7.99
N SER A 601 -8.00 12.50 8.55
CA SER A 601 -7.15 11.62 9.35
C SER A 601 -6.53 12.37 10.51
N CYS A 602 -6.31 11.67 11.62
CA CYS A 602 -5.67 12.24 12.79
C CYS A 602 -4.85 11.15 13.48
N ASP A 603 -3.53 11.21 13.31
CA ASP A 603 -2.64 10.25 13.94
C ASP A 603 -2.06 10.82 15.23
N THR A 604 -1.89 9.97 16.23
CA THR A 604 -1.13 10.31 17.44
C THR A 604 0.14 9.49 17.48
N ILE A 605 1.29 10.15 17.33
CA ILE A 605 2.61 9.54 17.33
C ILE A 605 3.32 9.90 18.62
N ARG A 606 3.86 8.90 19.34
CA ARG A 606 4.61 9.10 20.58
C ARG A 606 6.01 8.52 20.45
N ARG A 607 7.04 9.33 20.74
CA ARG A 607 8.44 8.90 20.78
C ARG A 607 9.20 9.71 21.84
N ASN A 608 10.00 9.04 22.66
CA ASN A 608 10.90 9.67 23.64
C ASN A 608 10.21 10.73 24.54
N GLY A 609 8.97 10.47 24.98
CA GLY A 609 8.21 11.39 25.84
C GLY A 609 7.56 12.58 25.13
N LEU A 610 7.73 12.71 23.82
CA LEU A 610 7.02 13.68 22.97
C LEU A 610 5.81 13.04 22.30
N THR A 611 4.76 13.83 22.13
CA THR A 611 3.55 13.47 21.40
C THR A 611 3.35 14.43 20.24
N LEU A 612 3.26 13.91 19.02
CA LEU A 612 2.81 14.64 17.85
C LEU A 612 1.41 14.14 17.49
N ILE A 613 0.44 15.05 17.43
CA ILE A 613 -0.84 14.81 16.77
C ILE A 613 -0.71 15.36 15.36
N PHE A 614 -0.94 14.53 14.34
CA PHE A 614 -0.90 14.94 12.94
C PHE A 614 -2.29 14.78 12.33
N ALA A 615 -2.99 15.91 12.21
CA ALA A 615 -4.33 16.02 11.66
C ALA A 615 -4.29 16.49 10.20
N ILE A 616 -5.16 15.94 9.35
CA ILE A 616 -5.29 16.31 7.94
C ILE A 616 -6.74 16.61 7.63
N ASN A 617 -7.01 17.82 7.12
CA ASN A 617 -8.33 18.21 6.60
C ASN A 617 -8.40 18.28 5.06
N GLN A 618 -7.31 17.91 4.36
CA GLN A 618 -7.28 17.84 2.89
C GLN A 618 -7.25 16.39 2.37
N ILE A 619 -8.19 16.08 1.48
CA ILE A 619 -8.27 14.78 0.79
C ILE A 619 -7.06 14.63 -0.15
N GLY A 620 -6.51 13.42 -0.21
CA GLY A 620 -5.41 13.10 -1.12
C GLY A 620 -4.07 13.73 -0.71
N PHE A 621 -3.95 14.23 0.52
CA PHE A 621 -2.65 14.66 1.02
C PHE A 621 -1.65 13.50 1.03
N SER A 622 -0.44 13.75 0.51
CA SER A 622 0.56 12.71 0.29
C SER A 622 1.01 12.08 1.60
N GLN A 623 0.86 10.76 1.71
CA GLN A 623 1.35 9.98 2.85
C GLN A 623 2.88 10.09 3.00
N GLN A 624 3.61 10.19 1.89
CA GLN A 624 5.06 10.35 1.90
C GLN A 624 5.48 11.69 2.56
N ILE A 625 4.74 12.76 2.28
CA ILE A 625 5.02 14.09 2.84
C ILE A 625 4.71 14.09 4.33
N LYS A 626 3.57 13.53 4.73
CA LYS A 626 3.21 13.31 6.13
C LYS A 626 4.31 12.55 6.89
N ASP A 627 4.76 11.42 6.38
CA ASP A 627 5.80 10.60 7.02
C ASP A 627 7.13 11.35 7.16
N SER A 628 7.48 12.16 6.15
CA SER A 628 8.71 12.97 6.16
C SER A 628 8.62 14.10 7.17
N MET A 629 7.49 14.82 7.25
CA MET A 629 7.27 15.86 8.27
C MET A 629 7.31 15.29 9.69
N ILE A 630 6.73 14.12 9.92
CA ILE A 630 6.81 13.41 11.22
C ILE A 630 8.26 13.06 11.56
N LYS A 631 9.03 12.54 10.59
CA LYS A 631 10.46 12.24 10.76
C LYS A 631 11.25 13.50 11.11
N THR A 632 11.05 14.59 10.38
CA THR A 632 11.69 15.88 10.64
C THR A 632 11.39 16.36 12.05
N PHE A 633 10.10 16.38 12.46
CA PHE A 633 9.69 16.78 13.81
C PHE A 633 10.48 16.05 14.91
N PHE A 634 10.46 14.71 14.88
CA PHE A 634 11.10 13.91 15.92
C PHE A 634 12.63 13.95 15.88
N ALA A 635 13.23 14.41 14.78
CA ALA A 635 14.67 14.61 14.67
C ALA A 635 15.11 15.99 15.17
N VAL A 636 14.34 17.04 14.88
CA VAL A 636 14.75 18.43 15.13
C VAL A 636 14.20 19.00 16.43
N TYR A 637 12.93 18.75 16.76
CA TYR A 637 12.27 19.37 17.90
C TYR A 637 12.93 19.05 19.26
N PRO A 638 13.35 17.79 19.56
CA PRO A 638 14.09 17.51 20.78
C PRO A 638 15.41 18.28 20.88
N LYS A 639 16.12 18.46 19.76
CA LYS A 639 17.38 19.22 19.71
C LYS A 639 17.14 20.70 20.00
N GLN A 640 16.09 21.28 19.42
CA GLN A 640 15.70 22.67 19.70
C GLN A 640 15.26 22.87 21.15
N MET A 641 14.45 21.96 21.72
CA MET A 641 14.09 21.99 23.15
C MET A 641 15.32 21.97 24.04
N GLN A 642 16.27 21.08 23.76
CA GLN A 642 17.49 20.96 24.55
C GLN A 642 18.35 22.23 24.50
N ALA A 643 18.47 22.84 23.31
CA ALA A 643 19.35 23.99 23.08
C ALA A 643 18.75 25.32 23.58
N TYR A 644 17.44 25.48 23.45
CA TYR A 644 16.77 26.75 23.73
C TYR A 644 15.79 26.63 24.89
N ASN A 645 14.77 25.76 24.82
CA ASN A 645 13.70 25.69 25.82
C ASN A 645 13.29 24.25 26.22
N LYS A 646 13.86 23.75 27.32
CA LYS A 646 13.57 22.38 27.81
C LYS A 646 12.12 22.21 28.31
N GLU A 647 11.48 23.30 28.68
CA GLU A 647 10.10 23.33 29.19
C GLU A 647 9.06 23.57 28.07
N ALA A 648 9.48 23.64 26.81
CA ALA A 648 8.54 23.78 25.70
C ALA A 648 7.55 22.61 25.62
N ALA A 649 6.43 22.84 24.94
CA ALA A 649 5.32 21.90 24.90
C ALA A 649 5.74 20.52 24.38
N LYS A 650 5.53 19.47 25.20
CA LYS A 650 5.83 18.07 24.82
C LYS A 650 4.75 17.45 23.94
N LYS A 651 3.60 18.11 23.81
CA LYS A 651 2.49 17.74 22.92
C LYS A 651 2.36 18.81 21.85
N VAL A 652 2.61 18.46 20.60
CA VAL A 652 2.50 19.34 19.44
C VAL A 652 1.42 18.82 18.51
N ILE A 653 0.68 19.73 17.88
CA ILE A 653 -0.41 19.40 16.96
C ILE A 653 -0.10 20.02 15.61
N PHE A 654 0.10 19.17 14.60
CA PHE A 654 0.16 19.60 13.22
C PHE A 654 -1.22 19.45 12.60
N VAL A 655 -1.70 20.51 11.96
CA VAL A 655 -2.94 20.51 11.21
C VAL A 655 -2.59 20.86 9.76
N MET A 656 -2.71 19.88 8.87
CA MET A 656 -2.69 20.12 7.44
C MET A 656 -4.03 20.75 7.07
N ASP A 657 -4.03 22.07 6.97
CA ASP A 657 -5.21 22.91 6.93
C ASP A 657 -5.36 23.65 5.60
N SER A 658 -6.22 23.12 4.75
CA SER A 658 -6.57 23.69 3.45
C SER A 658 -7.16 25.11 3.53
N ALA A 659 -7.76 25.51 4.66
CA ALA A 659 -8.29 26.86 4.85
C ALA A 659 -7.24 27.85 5.37
N CYS A 660 -6.06 27.40 5.79
CA CYS A 660 -5.00 28.25 6.33
C CYS A 660 -4.55 29.28 5.26
N PRO A 661 -4.68 30.59 5.50
CA PRO A 661 -4.33 31.61 4.50
C PRO A 661 -2.81 31.77 4.31
N LEU A 662 -2.01 31.24 5.25
CA LEU A 662 -0.56 31.29 5.24
C LEU A 662 0.03 29.93 4.85
N LEU A 663 1.25 29.95 4.31
CA LEU A 663 2.01 28.74 4.00
C LEU A 663 2.10 27.80 5.21
N ALA A 664 2.47 28.37 6.36
CA ALA A 664 2.37 27.75 7.65
C ALA A 664 2.27 28.84 8.72
N ALA A 665 1.78 28.46 9.90
CA ALA A 665 1.74 29.33 11.06
C ALA A 665 1.70 28.51 12.34
N THR A 666 2.37 29.02 13.38
CA THR A 666 2.40 28.41 14.70
C THR A 666 1.79 29.34 15.74
N VAL A 667 0.84 28.81 16.49
CA VAL A 667 0.24 29.48 17.66
C VAL A 667 0.23 28.49 18.83
N HIS A 668 0.84 28.88 19.95
CA HIS A 668 1.11 28.00 21.08
C HIS A 668 1.81 26.69 20.65
N ASN A 669 1.10 25.56 20.69
CA ASN A 669 1.58 24.23 20.32
C ASN A 669 0.85 23.65 19.10
N VAL A 670 0.05 24.46 18.42
CA VAL A 670 -0.65 24.12 17.18
C VAL A 670 0.09 24.76 16.02
N VAL A 671 0.50 23.92 15.07
CA VAL A 671 1.13 24.33 13.82
C VAL A 671 0.18 23.99 12.69
N ARG A 672 -0.22 25.01 11.92
CA ARG A 672 -1.01 24.82 10.71
C ARG A 672 -0.10 24.91 9.50
N PHE A 673 -0.29 24.00 8.56
CA PHE A 673 0.39 24.00 7.27
C PHE A 673 -0.65 24.02 6.17
N GLN A 674 -0.47 24.89 5.18
CA GLN A 674 -1.30 24.92 3.98
C GLN A 674 -0.87 23.77 3.05
N PRO A 675 -1.68 22.72 2.85
CA PRO A 675 -1.23 21.55 2.13
C PRO A 675 -0.97 21.83 0.64
N LYS A 676 -1.57 22.88 0.07
CA LYS A 676 -1.28 23.37 -1.30
C LYS A 676 0.21 23.74 -1.49
N TRP A 677 0.92 24.18 -0.45
CA TRP A 677 2.35 24.51 -0.52
C TRP A 677 3.18 23.31 -1.01
N PHE A 678 2.83 22.12 -0.54
CA PHE A 678 3.55 20.88 -0.82
C PHE A 678 3.30 20.33 -2.23
N ASN A 679 2.34 20.88 -2.97
CA ASN A 679 2.14 20.54 -4.38
C ASN A 679 3.28 21.11 -5.24
N THR A 680 3.78 22.30 -4.90
CA THR A 680 4.90 22.95 -5.62
C THR A 680 6.24 22.79 -4.92
N ASN A 681 6.24 22.45 -3.63
CA ASN A 681 7.43 22.28 -2.81
C ASN A 681 7.41 20.92 -2.06
N PRO A 682 7.35 19.78 -2.77
CA PRO A 682 7.08 18.48 -2.17
C PRO A 682 8.19 17.97 -1.24
N LYS A 683 9.36 18.62 -1.22
CA LYS A 683 10.52 18.28 -0.38
C LYS A 683 10.78 19.25 0.76
N ASP A 684 9.99 20.33 0.89
CA ASP A 684 10.19 21.37 1.90
C ASP A 684 9.69 20.94 3.29
N TYR A 685 10.27 19.88 3.84
CA TYR A 685 9.90 19.37 5.16
C TYR A 685 10.46 20.22 6.30
N ASP A 686 11.52 21.00 6.04
CA ASP A 686 12.14 21.88 7.05
C ASP A 686 11.35 23.15 7.35
N VAL A 687 10.22 23.38 6.66
CA VAL A 687 9.17 24.26 7.19
C VAL A 687 8.76 23.82 8.59
N VAL A 688 8.76 22.51 8.88
CA VAL A 688 8.55 22.00 10.24
C VAL A 688 9.60 22.56 11.19
N THR A 689 10.88 22.52 10.82
CA THR A 689 12.01 22.99 11.64
C THR A 689 11.88 24.47 12.00
N HIS A 690 11.39 25.29 11.06
CA HIS A 690 11.06 26.70 11.29
C HIS A 690 9.88 26.84 12.26
N GLU A 691 8.74 26.24 11.92
CA GLU A 691 7.49 26.42 12.67
C GLU A 691 7.59 25.93 14.11
N VAL A 692 8.21 24.77 14.34
CA VAL A 692 8.33 24.25 15.70
C VAL A 692 9.26 25.08 16.58
N MET A 693 10.15 25.89 15.98
CA MET A 693 10.94 26.86 16.74
C MET A 693 10.03 27.93 17.37
N HIS A 694 8.90 28.31 16.74
CA HIS A 694 7.96 29.24 17.36
C HIS A 694 7.28 28.68 18.62
N ILE A 695 7.17 27.35 18.74
CA ILE A 695 6.74 26.68 19.98
C ILE A 695 7.81 26.78 21.06
N ILE A 696 9.08 26.67 20.68
CA ILE A 696 10.24 26.82 21.58
C ILE A 696 10.36 28.25 22.08
N GLN A 697 10.23 29.21 21.16
CA GLN A 697 10.25 30.65 21.42
C GLN A 697 9.13 31.02 22.40
N HIS A 698 7.87 30.70 22.10
CA HIS A 698 6.75 31.00 22.99
C HIS A 698 6.79 32.45 23.55
N TYR A 699 7.13 33.42 22.70
CA TYR A 699 7.31 34.84 23.06
C TYR A 699 5.97 35.57 23.31
N GLN A 700 5.02 34.93 23.98
CA GLN A 700 3.66 35.45 24.11
C GLN A 700 3.60 36.73 24.94
N LYS A 701 4.48 36.87 25.94
CA LYS A 701 4.56 38.04 26.83
C LYS A 701 4.75 39.35 26.07
N ASN A 702 5.51 39.33 24.97
CA ASN A 702 5.78 40.50 24.13
C ASN A 702 5.12 40.43 22.75
N ASN A 703 4.14 39.54 22.57
CA ASN A 703 3.47 39.33 21.29
C ASN A 703 4.45 39.09 20.11
N TYR A 704 5.50 38.30 20.35
CA TYR A 704 6.55 37.98 19.37
C TYR A 704 7.30 39.21 18.83
N SER A 705 7.35 40.30 19.59
CA SER A 705 8.03 41.54 19.21
C SER A 705 9.52 41.54 19.61
N PRO A 706 10.43 42.08 18.77
CA PRO A 706 10.16 42.57 17.42
C PRO A 706 10.05 41.42 16.40
N ARG A 707 9.03 41.46 15.54
CA ARG A 707 8.67 40.32 14.67
C ARG A 707 9.81 39.88 13.75
N TRP A 708 10.58 40.83 13.21
CA TRP A 708 11.70 40.52 12.32
C TRP A 708 12.76 39.62 12.96
N LEU A 709 12.99 39.80 14.26
CA LEU A 709 13.96 39.03 15.01
C LEU A 709 13.39 37.65 15.36
N SER A 710 12.12 37.58 15.73
CA SER A 710 11.40 36.31 15.98
C SER A 710 11.45 35.38 14.77
N GLU A 711 11.12 35.88 13.57
CA GLU A 711 11.18 35.14 12.30
C GLU A 711 12.64 34.80 11.91
N GLY A 712 13.55 35.76 12.07
CA GLY A 712 14.96 35.57 11.77
C GLY A 712 15.62 34.48 12.60
N ILE A 713 15.27 34.37 13.89
CA ILE A 713 15.74 33.30 14.77
C ILE A 713 15.20 31.95 14.30
N ALA A 714 13.93 31.86 13.88
CA ALA A 714 13.34 30.62 13.39
C ALA A 714 14.06 30.10 12.13
N ASP A 715 14.35 30.98 11.17
CA ASP A 715 15.13 30.61 9.97
C ASP A 715 16.61 30.35 10.27
N TYR A 716 17.21 31.03 11.25
CA TYR A 716 18.56 30.70 11.73
C TYR A 716 18.59 29.28 12.28
N VAL A 717 17.62 28.92 13.13
CA VAL A 717 17.50 27.56 13.70
C VAL A 717 17.23 26.53 12.60
N ARG A 718 16.42 26.86 11.59
CA ARG A 718 16.21 26.02 10.40
C ARG A 718 17.52 25.77 9.65
N GLN A 719 18.40 26.76 9.52
CA GLN A 719 19.72 26.54 8.92
C GLN A 719 20.58 25.59 9.75
N ILE A 720 20.55 25.67 11.09
CA ILE A 720 21.38 24.85 11.98
C ILE A 720 20.89 23.40 12.09
N TYR A 721 19.57 23.19 12.18
CA TYR A 721 18.99 21.87 12.48
C TYR A 721 18.25 21.22 11.31
N GLY A 722 18.05 21.95 10.21
CA GLY A 722 17.30 21.46 9.05
C GLY A 722 17.99 20.27 8.38
N LEU A 723 17.20 19.30 7.94
CA LEU A 723 17.67 18.04 7.36
C LEU A 723 17.58 17.99 5.83
N HIS A 724 16.74 18.86 5.26
CA HIS A 724 16.25 18.83 3.88
C HIS A 724 16.35 20.19 3.18
N ASN A 725 17.05 21.18 3.75
CA ASN A 725 17.22 22.50 3.13
C ASN A 725 17.75 22.41 1.69
N VAL A 726 18.76 21.57 1.45
CA VAL A 726 19.31 21.34 0.09
C VAL A 726 18.26 20.68 -0.83
N ASP A 727 17.58 19.65 -0.35
CA ASP A 727 16.53 18.94 -1.09
C ASP A 727 15.34 19.84 -1.48
N ALA A 728 15.06 20.83 -0.64
CA ALA A 728 13.99 21.81 -0.79
C ALA A 728 14.40 23.04 -1.61
N ASN A 729 15.65 23.12 -2.07
CA ASN A 729 16.23 24.32 -2.68
C ASN A 729 16.09 25.58 -1.79
N TRP A 730 16.16 25.37 -0.47
CA TRP A 730 16.13 26.43 0.52
C TRP A 730 17.56 26.76 0.97
N SER A 731 17.86 28.06 1.09
CA SER A 731 19.17 28.55 1.51
C SER A 731 19.05 29.93 2.15
N MET A 732 20.03 30.43 2.89
CA MET A 732 20.06 31.87 3.21
C MET A 732 20.61 32.64 1.99
N PRO A 733 19.86 33.59 1.40
CA PRO A 733 20.27 34.23 0.15
C PRO A 733 21.52 35.10 0.37
N PRO A 734 22.40 35.23 -0.63
CA PRO A 734 23.51 36.18 -0.53
C PRO A 734 22.98 37.61 -0.32
N LEU A 735 23.73 38.40 0.44
CA LEU A 735 23.38 39.80 0.67
C LEU A 735 23.49 40.58 -0.65
N ILE A 736 22.41 41.27 -1.02
CA ILE A 736 22.37 42.19 -2.16
C ILE A 736 21.96 43.59 -1.69
N ASN A 737 22.21 44.58 -2.54
CA ASN A 737 21.86 45.97 -2.24
C ASN A 737 20.34 46.13 -1.99
N GLY A 738 19.97 46.91 -0.98
CA GLY A 738 18.58 47.14 -0.57
C GLY A 738 18.02 46.18 0.48
N MET A 739 18.77 45.13 0.88
CA MET A 739 18.41 44.29 2.03
C MET A 739 18.75 44.97 3.37
N HIS A 740 18.03 44.61 4.42
CA HIS A 740 18.16 45.13 5.78
C HIS A 740 17.86 44.06 6.85
N TYR A 741 18.47 44.16 8.04
CA TYR A 741 18.25 43.18 9.12
C TYR A 741 16.79 43.09 9.58
N THR A 742 15.97 44.10 9.33
CA THR A 742 14.53 44.09 9.64
C THR A 742 13.67 43.40 8.58
N ASN A 743 14.25 42.93 7.47
CA ASN A 743 13.49 42.19 6.44
C ASN A 743 13.05 40.79 6.86
N SER A 744 13.34 40.36 8.09
CA SER A 744 12.89 39.10 8.70
C SER A 744 13.46 37.86 7.99
N TYR A 745 13.01 36.68 8.43
CA TYR A 745 13.25 35.39 7.76
C TYR A 745 14.72 35.18 7.38
N ARG A 746 14.96 34.58 6.21
CA ARG A 746 16.27 34.22 5.64
C ARG A 746 17.30 35.36 5.64
N ILE A 747 16.88 36.62 5.50
CA ILE A 747 17.81 37.77 5.50
C ILE A 747 18.33 38.03 6.91
N THR A 748 17.42 38.13 7.89
CA THR A 748 17.79 38.27 9.30
C THR A 748 18.56 37.06 9.79
N ALA A 749 18.13 35.85 9.44
CA ALA A 749 18.79 34.59 9.81
C ALA A 749 20.26 34.58 9.38
N ARG A 750 20.55 35.06 8.16
CA ARG A 750 21.91 35.14 7.63
C ARG A 750 22.79 36.10 8.42
N PHE A 751 22.23 37.23 8.83
CA PHE A 751 22.93 38.21 9.66
C PHE A 751 23.19 37.67 11.07
N LEU A 752 22.20 37.01 11.68
CA LEU A 752 22.38 36.31 12.95
C LEU A 752 23.46 35.24 12.86
N TYR A 753 23.51 34.50 11.75
CA TYR A 753 24.57 33.52 11.49
C TYR A 753 25.94 34.17 11.44
N TRP A 754 26.08 35.26 10.68
CA TRP A 754 27.33 36.03 10.64
C TRP A 754 27.77 36.51 12.02
N ILE A 755 26.86 37.00 12.86
CA ILE A 755 27.18 37.39 14.24
C ILE A 755 27.69 36.21 15.04
N THR A 756 27.06 35.03 14.92
CA THR A 756 27.49 33.84 15.64
C THR A 756 28.86 33.33 15.21
N GLU A 757 29.23 33.51 13.95
CA GLU A 757 30.56 33.16 13.46
C GLU A 757 31.63 34.18 13.86
N HIS A 758 31.32 35.48 13.81
CA HIS A 758 32.34 36.53 13.85
C HIS A 758 32.41 37.31 15.16
N LYS A 759 31.38 37.23 16.01
CA LYS A 759 31.27 38.07 17.22
C LYS A 759 31.01 37.24 18.46
N ASP A 760 29.88 36.53 18.49
CA ASP A 760 29.44 35.79 19.68
C ASP A 760 28.61 34.57 19.27
N LYS A 761 29.24 33.40 19.42
CA LYS A 761 28.68 32.08 19.10
C LYS A 761 27.37 31.78 19.82
N ASP A 762 27.17 32.37 20.99
CA ASP A 762 26.00 32.15 21.83
C ASP A 762 24.93 33.24 21.69
N PHE A 763 25.15 34.22 20.80
CA PHE A 763 24.32 35.41 20.66
C PHE A 763 22.84 35.08 20.48
N VAL A 764 22.51 34.21 19.51
CA VAL A 764 21.11 33.85 19.20
C VAL A 764 20.43 33.17 20.38
N ARG A 765 21.13 32.28 21.11
CA ARG A 765 20.57 31.60 22.29
C ARG A 765 20.25 32.59 23.41
N VAL A 766 21.07 33.62 23.57
CA VAL A 766 20.88 34.65 24.60
C VAL A 766 19.74 35.58 24.24
N VAL A 767 19.70 36.04 22.99
CA VAL A 767 18.61 36.88 22.49
C VAL A 767 17.28 36.14 22.54
N ASP A 768 17.23 34.87 22.12
CA ASP A 768 16.04 34.01 22.27
C ASP A 768 15.57 33.98 23.73
N LYS A 769 16.47 33.67 24.66
CA LYS A 769 16.13 33.63 26.09
C LYS A 769 15.58 34.97 26.60
N MET A 770 16.19 36.09 26.23
CA MET A 770 15.71 37.42 26.64
C MET A 770 14.33 37.74 26.04
N LEU A 771 14.05 37.32 24.81
CA LEU A 771 12.73 37.45 24.19
C LEU A 771 11.68 36.58 24.90
N ARG A 772 12.04 35.37 25.37
CA ARG A 772 11.15 34.52 26.19
C ARG A 772 10.85 35.10 27.56
N ASP A 773 11.88 35.68 28.18
CA ASP A 773 11.79 36.24 29.52
C ASP A 773 11.14 37.63 29.53
N ASP A 774 10.81 38.19 28.35
CA ASP A 774 10.32 39.56 28.16
C ASP A 774 11.28 40.63 28.73
N SER A 775 12.57 40.37 28.57
CA SER A 775 13.65 41.23 29.06
C SER A 775 14.54 41.75 27.93
N TYR A 776 14.09 41.62 26.67
CA TYR A 776 14.86 42.05 25.51
C TYR A 776 14.99 43.57 25.46
N SER A 777 16.22 44.05 25.25
CA SER A 777 16.55 45.45 25.04
C SER A 777 17.59 45.53 23.93
N SER A 778 17.57 46.61 23.13
CA SER A 778 18.57 46.84 22.08
C SER A 778 20.00 46.97 22.64
N ALA A 779 20.16 47.21 23.95
CA ALA A 779 21.47 47.20 24.59
C ALA A 779 22.22 45.85 24.44
N VAL A 780 21.50 44.73 24.29
CA VAL A 780 22.11 43.39 24.15
C VAL A 780 23.06 43.30 22.96
N TRP A 781 22.80 44.04 21.88
CA TRP A 781 23.67 44.05 20.70
C TRP A 781 25.05 44.58 21.06
N GLN A 782 25.11 45.73 21.72
CA GLN A 782 26.38 46.32 22.16
C GLN A 782 27.02 45.52 23.28
N GLU A 783 26.27 45.10 24.30
CA GLU A 783 26.78 44.37 25.45
C GLU A 783 27.44 43.05 25.06
N ARG A 784 26.88 42.34 24.07
CA ARG A 784 27.37 41.02 23.64
C ARG A 784 28.42 41.08 22.53
N THR A 785 28.36 42.10 21.68
CA THR A 785 29.19 42.14 20.46
C THR A 785 30.18 43.31 20.41
N GLY A 786 30.06 44.27 21.33
CA GLY A 786 30.81 45.52 21.36
C GLY A 786 30.35 46.59 20.36
N LYS A 787 29.27 46.34 19.60
CA LYS A 787 28.72 47.27 18.61
C LYS A 787 27.20 47.35 18.68
N GLU A 788 26.68 48.54 18.41
CA GLU A 788 25.24 48.74 18.24
C GLU A 788 24.70 47.97 17.02
N LEU A 789 23.40 47.68 17.00
CA LEU A 789 22.75 46.91 15.91
C LEU A 789 23.05 47.47 14.51
N ASP A 790 22.93 48.78 14.31
CA ASP A 790 23.21 49.41 13.01
C ASP A 790 24.69 49.31 12.64
N GLN A 791 25.59 49.43 13.61
CA GLN A 791 27.03 49.29 13.39
C GLN A 791 27.42 47.85 13.04
N LEU A 792 26.72 46.86 13.61
CA LEU A 792 26.86 45.45 13.22
C LEU A 792 26.36 45.22 11.81
N TRP A 793 25.22 45.81 11.44
CA TRP A 793 24.72 45.71 10.07
C TRP A 793 25.69 46.30 9.07
N SER A 794 26.22 47.51 9.32
CA SER A 794 27.26 48.10 8.47
C SER A 794 28.47 47.18 8.34
N ALA A 795 28.97 46.63 9.46
CA ALA A 795 30.10 45.71 9.43
C ALA A 795 29.81 44.41 8.66
N TYR A 796 28.59 43.88 8.76
CA TYR A 796 28.13 42.73 7.99
C TYR A 796 28.04 43.07 6.49
N THR A 797 27.51 44.24 6.14
CA THR A 797 27.40 44.67 4.73
C THR A 797 28.76 44.87 4.07
N GLU A 798 29.76 45.34 4.82
CA GLU A 798 31.14 45.47 4.36
C GLU A 798 31.82 44.11 4.18
N ASN A 799 31.52 43.14 5.05
CA ASN A 799 32.15 41.82 5.07
C ASN A 799 31.11 40.68 5.23
N PRO A 800 30.28 40.39 4.21
CA PRO A 800 29.11 39.52 4.36
C PRO A 800 29.42 38.02 4.29
N GLN A 801 30.68 37.63 4.24
CA GLN A 801 31.10 36.23 4.07
C GLN A 801 30.68 35.40 5.30
N ILE A 802 30.13 34.21 5.04
CA ILE A 802 29.78 33.22 6.07
C ILE A 802 30.17 31.83 5.55
N ASP A 803 30.51 30.91 6.45
CA ASP A 803 30.83 29.53 6.08
C ASP A 803 29.63 28.61 6.34
N LEU A 804 28.93 28.24 5.28
CA LEU A 804 27.80 27.32 5.34
C LEU A 804 28.22 25.83 5.31
N GLN A 805 29.52 25.52 5.17
CA GLN A 805 30.01 24.13 5.02
C GLN A 805 30.20 23.37 6.35
N GLN A 806 30.15 24.03 7.50
CA GLN A 806 30.47 23.40 8.79
C GLN A 806 29.35 22.54 9.43
N LEU A 807 28.15 22.44 8.85
CA LEU A 807 26.98 21.89 9.56
C LEU A 807 26.69 20.40 9.30
N HIS A 808 27.46 19.69 8.47
CA HIS A 808 27.18 18.27 8.15
C HIS A 808 27.84 17.22 9.07
N SER A 809 28.48 17.64 10.16
CA SER A 809 29.08 16.73 11.15
C SER A 809 28.43 16.86 12.53
N TYR A 810 27.20 16.39 12.71
CA TYR A 810 26.63 16.10 14.05
C TYR A 810 25.64 14.95 14.03
#